data_AF-A0A925LN34-F1
#
_entry.id   AF-A0A925LN34-F1
#
_cell.length_a   1.000
_cell.length_b   1.000
_cell.length_c   1.000
_cell.angle_alpha   90.00
_cell.angle_beta   90.00
_cell.angle_gamma   90.00
#
_symmetry.space_group_name_H-M   'P 1'
#
loop_
_entity.id
_entity.type
_entity.pdbx_description
1 polymer ?
#
loop_
_entity_poly.entity_id
_entity_poly.type
_entity_poly.pdbx_seq_one_letter_code
_entity_poly.pdbx_strand_id
1 'polypeptide(L)'
;MNLPSIIRRSADAARVAAEQNAAWLQGHMSPFFFMAMEDELEALAALAREMGRLRNNRHLILTDQDKRLVIACVNGPGSLYDTLRRVGDREISYAMFSHSDESMPGIGDELEVQRLEFDRRHNHEIDLQRAVEIPAALLRKVRAELRCSFPDFDLTKLDRLLKILWLNNENYIRMSPPSRTAYLIWLFDKGNASGGLFLDLSLVEREGRSETRVLFAVGNPPQEEFLLQLLEVFNRLEIAIRRAYCQTISNGIHPYFLGAFYVSGRQGENIHPSGKLADLLKRELCTTQIISTSTQAYKDYVVEGLLSGEDASLVNAFIAFCHTSLAHAQPDRFGLEDFQTAFYDHPEMAQLLIRLFRLRFDPDQVGRELLYGQALAEAREAVEAYNTGHRWLDDIRRAVYRCCLLFVTHTLKTNFFVIEKQALAFRLDPAYLRQLGKEFIADIPETPPFRITFFFSRFGAGYHIGFSDIARGGWRTVIARSADDYITSASTIFREVYVLANTQHLKNKDIYEGGSKMALVLDASDLDQAGGEAENCRLYKLQYGIANAFLDIFITENGRARDRRIVDYYGDDEPIEIGPDENMHDGMIEAIASLSRKRGYILGVGIMSSKRFGINHKEYGVTSIGVVAFAEITMAEVAGIDLRRDPFSLK
;
A
#
# COMPACT_ATOMS: atom_id res chain seq x y z
N MET A 1 -35.21 -56.21 8.14
CA MET A 1 -33.99 -55.55 7.62
C MET A 1 -32.95 -55.55 8.72
N ASN A 2 -31.78 -56.16 8.50
CA ASN A 2 -30.79 -56.39 9.54
C ASN A 2 -29.82 -55.20 9.60
N LEU A 3 -30.19 -54.15 10.35
CA LEU A 3 -29.40 -52.92 10.53
C LEU A 3 -27.89 -53.17 10.81
N PRO A 4 -27.50 -54.15 11.64
CA PRO A 4 -26.08 -54.47 11.89
C PRO A 4 -25.29 -54.90 10.65
N SER A 5 -25.90 -55.66 9.72
CA SER A 5 -25.19 -56.10 8.51
C SER A 5 -25.07 -55.00 7.47
N ILE A 6 -26.05 -54.09 7.42
CA ILE A 6 -26.01 -52.90 6.57
C ILE A 6 -24.90 -51.96 7.07
N ILE A 7 -24.81 -51.70 8.38
CA ILE A 7 -23.77 -50.85 8.96
C ILE A 7 -22.37 -51.40 8.66
N ARG A 8 -22.13 -52.71 8.82
CA ARG A 8 -20.84 -53.33 8.52
C ARG A 8 -20.47 -53.22 7.03
N ARG A 9 -21.41 -53.52 6.13
CA ARG A 9 -21.18 -53.40 4.67
C ARG A 9 -20.90 -51.96 4.26
N SER A 10 -21.62 -50.99 4.84
CA SER A 10 -21.37 -49.57 4.58
C SER A 10 -20.01 -49.13 5.10
N ALA A 11 -19.57 -49.61 6.26
CA ALA A 11 -18.25 -49.32 6.80
C ALA A 11 -17.12 -49.91 5.94
N ASP A 12 -17.27 -51.15 5.47
CA ASP A 12 -16.30 -51.78 4.56
C ASP A 12 -16.21 -51.03 3.22
N ALA A 13 -17.36 -50.63 2.65
CA ALA A 13 -17.41 -49.84 1.42
C ALA A 13 -16.75 -48.46 1.60
N ALA A 14 -16.99 -47.80 2.74
CA ALA A 14 -16.36 -46.52 3.06
C ALA A 14 -14.84 -46.65 3.21
N ARG A 15 -14.33 -47.75 3.78
CA ARG A 15 -12.89 -48.02 3.85
C ARG A 15 -12.25 -48.15 2.47
N VAL A 16 -12.86 -48.96 1.59
CA VAL A 16 -12.35 -49.14 0.22
C VAL A 16 -12.35 -47.82 -0.56
N ALA A 17 -13.43 -47.04 -0.44
CA ALA A 17 -13.49 -45.71 -1.06
C ALA A 17 -12.41 -44.77 -0.50
N ALA A 18 -12.15 -44.80 0.81
CA ALA A 18 -11.10 -43.99 1.42
C ALA A 18 -9.70 -44.35 0.91
N GLU A 19 -9.39 -45.64 0.75
CA GLU A 19 -8.12 -46.11 0.18
C GLU A 19 -7.93 -45.64 -1.27
N GLN A 20 -9.00 -45.71 -2.09
CA GLN A 20 -8.99 -45.23 -3.47
C GLN A 20 -8.81 -43.71 -3.55
N ASN A 21 -9.53 -42.97 -2.71
CA ASN A 21 -9.42 -41.52 -2.63
C ASN A 21 -8.03 -41.10 -2.15
N ALA A 22 -7.42 -41.80 -1.19
CA ALA A 22 -6.07 -41.52 -0.74
C ALA A 22 -5.02 -41.72 -1.86
N ALA A 23 -5.14 -42.80 -2.63
CA ALA A 23 -4.27 -43.03 -3.79
C ALA A 23 -4.45 -41.94 -4.85
N TRP A 24 -5.69 -41.51 -5.10
CA TRP A 24 -5.99 -40.42 -6.03
C TRP A 24 -5.40 -39.09 -5.54
N LEU A 25 -5.60 -38.73 -4.27
CA LEU A 25 -5.02 -37.52 -3.67
C LEU A 25 -3.49 -37.53 -3.83
N GLN A 26 -2.83 -38.66 -3.56
CA GLN A 26 -1.37 -38.78 -3.68
C GLN A 26 -0.89 -38.59 -5.13
N GLY A 27 -1.66 -39.02 -6.12
CA GLY A 27 -1.32 -38.88 -7.53
C GLY A 27 -1.63 -37.51 -8.14
N HIS A 28 -2.58 -36.76 -7.56
CA HIS A 28 -3.15 -35.56 -8.20
C HIS A 28 -3.10 -34.30 -7.33
N MET A 29 -2.61 -34.36 -6.09
CA MET A 29 -2.30 -33.19 -5.29
C MET A 29 -0.80 -32.93 -5.29
N SER A 30 -0.42 -31.66 -5.15
CA SER A 30 1.00 -31.27 -5.05
C SER A 30 1.71 -31.95 -3.87
N PRO A 31 2.97 -32.40 -4.00
CA PRO A 31 3.78 -32.80 -2.84
C PRO A 31 3.83 -31.71 -1.75
N PHE A 32 3.79 -30.44 -2.16
CA PHE A 32 3.76 -29.30 -1.23
C PHE A 32 2.46 -29.20 -0.45
N PHE A 33 1.34 -29.71 -0.97
CA PHE A 33 0.10 -29.81 -0.20
C PHE A 33 0.30 -30.77 0.99
N PHE A 34 0.88 -31.95 0.76
CA PHE A 34 1.12 -32.91 1.83
C PHE A 34 2.13 -32.40 2.87
N MET A 35 3.20 -31.73 2.43
CA MET A 35 4.13 -31.08 3.37
C MET A 35 3.45 -29.97 4.19
N ALA A 36 2.57 -29.19 3.56
CA ALA A 36 1.81 -28.15 4.24
C ALA A 36 0.63 -28.70 5.07
N MET A 37 0.38 -30.01 5.08
CA MET A 37 -0.65 -30.69 5.85
C MET A 37 -0.06 -31.77 6.78
N GLU A 38 1.26 -31.79 6.96
CA GLU A 38 1.97 -32.84 7.71
C GLU A 38 1.54 -32.89 9.18
N ASP A 39 1.23 -31.74 9.78
CA ASP A 39 0.70 -31.62 11.14
C ASP A 39 -0.84 -31.79 11.24
N GLU A 40 -1.51 -32.10 10.13
CA GLU A 40 -2.96 -32.22 9.99
C GLU A 40 -3.38 -33.61 9.45
N LEU A 41 -2.78 -34.67 10.03
CA LEU A 41 -3.03 -36.06 9.60
C LEU A 41 -4.50 -36.48 9.72
N GLU A 42 -5.21 -36.00 10.75
CA GLU A 42 -6.63 -36.26 10.93
C GLU A 42 -7.48 -35.61 9.83
N ALA A 43 -7.13 -34.39 9.42
CA ALA A 43 -7.80 -33.69 8.32
C ALA A 43 -7.58 -34.42 6.99
N LEU A 44 -6.36 -34.91 6.72
CA LEU A 44 -6.05 -35.73 5.53
C LEU A 44 -6.83 -37.05 5.54
N ALA A 45 -6.92 -37.72 6.68
CA ALA A 45 -7.71 -38.93 6.83
C ALA A 45 -9.22 -38.66 6.64
N ALA A 46 -9.73 -37.55 7.19
CA ALA A 46 -11.11 -37.13 7.00
C ALA A 46 -11.40 -36.81 5.53
N LEU A 47 -10.49 -36.11 4.85
CA LEU A 47 -10.60 -35.81 3.42
C LEU A 47 -10.69 -37.09 2.59
N ALA A 48 -9.76 -38.02 2.78
CA ALA A 48 -9.76 -39.29 2.04
C ALA A 48 -11.08 -40.07 2.23
N ARG A 49 -11.61 -40.11 3.47
CA ARG A 49 -12.88 -40.81 3.74
C ARG A 49 -14.10 -40.10 3.14
N GLU A 50 -14.15 -38.78 3.21
CA GLU A 50 -15.38 -38.02 2.99
C GLU A 50 -15.43 -37.27 1.66
N MET A 51 -14.34 -37.24 0.87
CA MET A 51 -14.25 -36.52 -0.41
C MET A 51 -15.44 -36.79 -1.35
N GLY A 52 -15.94 -38.04 -1.40
CA GLY A 52 -17.09 -38.39 -2.23
C GLY A 52 -18.40 -37.66 -1.88
N ARG A 53 -18.51 -37.11 -0.66
CA ARG A 53 -19.68 -36.31 -0.25
C ARG A 53 -19.74 -34.94 -0.91
N LEU A 54 -18.63 -34.44 -1.47
CA LEU A 54 -18.61 -33.18 -2.24
C LEU A 54 -19.52 -33.21 -3.47
N ARG A 55 -19.95 -34.39 -3.92
CA ARG A 55 -21.01 -34.52 -4.94
C ARG A 55 -22.31 -33.82 -4.53
N ASN A 56 -22.65 -33.87 -3.24
CA ASN A 56 -23.93 -33.38 -2.71
C ASN A 56 -23.75 -32.21 -1.74
N ASN A 57 -22.53 -31.97 -1.26
CA ASN A 57 -22.21 -30.94 -0.29
C ASN A 57 -21.36 -29.85 -0.93
N ARG A 58 -21.65 -28.58 -0.58
CA ARG A 58 -20.87 -27.44 -1.06
C ARG A 58 -19.41 -27.44 -0.55
N HIS A 59 -19.19 -27.98 0.64
CA HIS A 59 -17.88 -28.03 1.29
C HIS A 59 -17.85 -29.12 2.36
N LEU A 60 -16.65 -29.53 2.73
CA LEU A 60 -16.32 -30.37 3.88
C LEU A 60 -15.44 -29.55 4.81
N ILE A 61 -15.86 -29.44 6.06
CA ILE A 61 -15.03 -28.89 7.13
C ILE A 61 -14.20 -30.06 7.66
N LEU A 62 -12.88 -30.00 7.45
CA LEU A 62 -11.95 -31.04 7.87
C LEU A 62 -11.40 -30.76 9.28
N THR A 63 -11.12 -29.48 9.54
CA THR A 63 -10.67 -28.96 10.83
C THR A 63 -11.34 -27.61 11.05
N ASP A 64 -11.93 -27.39 12.23
CA ASP A 64 -12.47 -26.10 12.65
C ASP A 64 -12.16 -25.91 14.14
N GLN A 65 -11.16 -25.07 14.40
CA GLN A 65 -10.60 -24.80 15.71
C GLN A 65 -10.35 -23.30 15.85
N ASP A 66 -10.15 -22.85 17.10
CA ASP A 66 -9.93 -21.43 17.44
C ASP A 66 -8.82 -20.77 16.62
N LYS A 67 -7.77 -21.52 16.26
CA LYS A 67 -6.60 -21.00 15.53
C LYS A 67 -6.43 -21.57 14.13
N ARG A 68 -7.34 -22.43 13.67
CA ARG A 68 -7.15 -23.16 12.41
C ARG A 68 -8.48 -23.55 11.76
N LEU A 69 -8.54 -23.39 10.45
CA LEU A 69 -9.65 -23.82 9.63
C LEU A 69 -9.12 -24.55 8.41
N VAL A 70 -9.57 -25.77 8.16
CA VAL A 70 -9.27 -26.54 6.96
C VAL A 70 -10.57 -26.95 6.29
N ILE A 71 -10.76 -26.48 5.06
CA ILE A 71 -11.96 -26.72 4.26
C ILE A 71 -11.55 -27.39 2.94
N ALA A 72 -12.32 -28.38 2.53
CA ALA A 72 -12.28 -28.92 1.17
C ALA A 72 -13.58 -28.61 0.44
N CYS A 73 -13.51 -28.22 -0.82
CA CYS A 73 -14.67 -27.91 -1.65
C CYS A 73 -14.42 -28.32 -3.10
N VAL A 74 -15.47 -28.24 -3.91
CA VAL A 74 -15.35 -28.32 -5.37
C VAL A 74 -14.72 -27.01 -5.85
N ASN A 75 -13.64 -27.10 -6.64
CA ASN A 75 -13.04 -25.93 -7.27
C ASN A 75 -14.05 -25.31 -8.23
N GLY A 76 -14.38 -24.04 -8.03
CA GLY A 76 -15.32 -23.31 -8.86
C GLY A 76 -15.09 -21.80 -8.78
N PRO A 77 -15.59 -21.01 -9.74
CA PRO A 77 -15.42 -19.56 -9.70
C PRO A 77 -15.95 -18.97 -8.38
N GLY A 78 -15.08 -18.29 -7.64
CA GLY A 78 -15.42 -17.64 -6.36
C GLY A 78 -15.36 -18.52 -5.11
N SER A 79 -14.99 -19.80 -5.19
CA SER A 79 -14.87 -20.72 -4.03
C SER A 79 -13.96 -20.20 -2.91
N LEU A 80 -12.78 -19.69 -3.28
CA LEU A 80 -11.82 -19.07 -2.35
C LEU A 80 -12.41 -17.82 -1.68
N TYR A 81 -13.10 -17.01 -2.48
CA TYR A 81 -13.70 -15.76 -2.04
C TYR A 81 -14.84 -16.00 -1.04
N ASP A 82 -15.70 -16.96 -1.32
CA ASP A 82 -16.78 -17.40 -0.43
C ASP A 82 -16.26 -17.89 0.92
N THR A 83 -15.08 -18.52 0.93
CA THR A 83 -14.49 -19.04 2.16
C THR A 83 -13.89 -17.92 2.99
N LEU A 84 -13.13 -17.01 2.38
CA LEU A 84 -12.58 -15.86 3.09
C LEU A 84 -13.67 -14.95 3.67
N ARG A 85 -14.79 -14.75 2.97
CA ARG A 85 -15.94 -14.00 3.53
C ARG A 85 -16.52 -14.64 4.79
N ARG A 86 -16.45 -15.96 4.96
CA ARG A 86 -16.94 -16.67 6.16
C ARG A 86 -16.02 -16.54 7.36
N VAL A 87 -14.73 -16.32 7.10
CA VAL A 87 -13.71 -16.16 8.14
C VAL A 87 -13.88 -14.84 8.88
N GLY A 88 -14.50 -13.85 8.24
CA GLY A 88 -14.73 -12.52 8.81
C GLY A 88 -13.42 -11.82 9.15
N ASP A 89 -13.39 -11.11 10.28
CA ASP A 89 -12.30 -10.21 10.67
C ASP A 89 -11.12 -10.93 11.35
N ARG A 90 -11.04 -12.27 11.28
CA ARG A 90 -9.94 -13.02 11.90
C ARG A 90 -8.62 -12.74 11.17
N GLU A 91 -7.59 -12.34 11.91
CA GLU A 91 -6.27 -12.08 11.35
C GLU A 91 -5.61 -13.37 10.82
N ILE A 92 -5.46 -13.46 9.50
CA ILE A 92 -4.84 -14.63 8.86
C ILE A 92 -3.31 -14.53 8.98
N SER A 93 -2.74 -15.45 9.76
CA SER A 93 -1.30 -15.65 9.91
C SER A 93 -0.69 -16.51 8.79
N TYR A 94 -1.45 -17.50 8.31
CA TYR A 94 -1.06 -18.36 7.21
C TYR A 94 -2.29 -18.74 6.38
N ALA A 95 -2.14 -18.72 5.06
CA ALA A 95 -3.13 -19.27 4.12
C ALA A 95 -2.45 -20.18 3.11
N MET A 96 -3.04 -21.34 2.90
CA MET A 96 -2.70 -22.26 1.82
C MET A 96 -3.95 -22.55 1.01
N PHE A 97 -3.82 -22.42 -0.31
CA PHE A 97 -4.81 -22.89 -1.28
C PHE A 97 -4.12 -23.93 -2.16
N SER A 98 -4.78 -25.07 -2.40
CA SER A 98 -4.24 -26.10 -3.29
C SER A 98 -5.37 -26.80 -4.04
N HIS A 99 -5.25 -26.81 -5.37
CA HIS A 99 -6.19 -27.51 -6.24
C HIS A 99 -5.58 -28.82 -6.73
N SER A 100 -6.43 -29.79 -7.04
CA SER A 100 -6.00 -31.02 -7.70
C SER A 100 -5.68 -30.77 -9.17
N ASP A 101 -4.78 -31.58 -9.71
CA ASP A 101 -4.36 -31.57 -11.10
C ASP A 101 -5.35 -32.29 -12.05
N GLU A 102 -6.31 -33.01 -11.49
CA GLU A 102 -7.35 -33.78 -12.18
C GLU A 102 -8.70 -33.64 -11.47
N SER A 103 -9.77 -34.01 -12.16
CA SER A 103 -11.13 -34.05 -11.58
C SER A 103 -11.27 -35.19 -10.57
N MET A 104 -11.99 -34.92 -9.47
CA MET A 104 -12.31 -35.91 -8.45
C MET A 104 -13.10 -37.11 -9.03
N PRO A 105 -12.81 -38.35 -8.58
CA PRO A 105 -13.48 -39.55 -9.07
C PRO A 105 -15.01 -39.45 -8.95
N GLY A 106 -15.69 -39.48 -10.10
CA GLY A 106 -17.15 -39.51 -10.18
C GLY A 106 -17.87 -38.18 -9.92
N ILE A 107 -17.16 -37.09 -9.63
CA ILE A 107 -17.74 -35.74 -9.43
C ILE A 107 -17.58 -34.90 -10.70
N GLY A 108 -16.46 -35.04 -11.42
CA GLY A 108 -16.21 -34.34 -12.69
C GLY A 108 -15.48 -33.00 -12.53
N ASP A 109 -15.41 -32.47 -11.31
CA ASP A 109 -14.73 -31.22 -10.97
C ASP A 109 -13.46 -31.45 -10.14
N GLU A 110 -12.54 -30.49 -10.17
CA GLU A 110 -11.31 -30.52 -9.37
C GLU A 110 -11.61 -30.31 -7.88
N LEU A 111 -10.76 -30.89 -7.02
CA LEU A 111 -10.76 -30.67 -5.59
C LEU A 111 -10.02 -29.37 -5.27
N GLU A 112 -10.58 -28.58 -4.37
CA GLU A 112 -9.89 -27.45 -3.75
C GLU A 112 -9.78 -27.69 -2.24
N VAL A 113 -8.58 -27.49 -1.69
CA VAL A 113 -8.34 -27.53 -0.24
C VAL A 113 -7.74 -26.20 0.21
N GLN A 114 -8.36 -25.63 1.24
CA GLN A 114 -7.97 -24.39 1.86
C GLN A 114 -7.59 -24.64 3.32
N ARG A 115 -6.41 -24.17 3.74
CA ARG A 115 -5.97 -24.15 5.14
C ARG A 115 -5.68 -22.72 5.54
N LEU A 116 -6.32 -22.27 6.61
CA LEU A 116 -6.15 -20.95 7.19
C LEU A 116 -5.74 -21.09 8.66
N GLU A 117 -4.77 -20.29 9.09
CA GLU A 117 -4.35 -20.19 10.49
C GLU A 117 -4.48 -18.77 10.99
N PHE A 118 -4.86 -18.64 12.26
CA PHE A 118 -5.22 -17.37 12.91
C PHE A 118 -4.35 -17.06 14.13
N ASP A 119 -3.11 -17.56 14.16
CA ASP A 119 -2.14 -17.34 15.26
C ASP A 119 -1.12 -16.25 14.88
N ARG A 120 -1.60 -15.08 14.46
CA ARG A 120 -0.72 -13.98 14.06
C ARG A 120 -0.05 -13.40 15.31
N ARG A 121 1.27 -13.18 15.23
CA ARG A 121 2.02 -12.47 16.27
C ARG A 121 1.93 -10.96 16.10
N HIS A 122 1.73 -10.25 17.19
CA HIS A 122 1.76 -8.80 17.25
C HIS A 122 3.20 -8.27 17.31
N ASN A 123 3.40 -6.98 16.99
CA ASN A 123 4.74 -6.42 16.89
C ASN A 123 5.51 -6.48 18.21
N HIS A 124 4.83 -6.21 19.33
CA HIS A 124 5.46 -6.23 20.65
C HIS A 124 5.88 -7.64 21.11
N GLU A 125 5.36 -8.72 20.50
CA GLU A 125 5.77 -10.10 20.79
C GLU A 125 7.09 -10.49 20.11
N ILE A 126 7.48 -9.79 19.04
CA ILE A 126 8.69 -10.07 18.26
C ILE A 126 9.88 -9.31 18.83
N ASP A 127 10.38 -9.78 19.97
CA ASP A 127 11.58 -9.24 20.60
C ASP A 127 12.85 -9.92 20.08
N LEU A 128 13.68 -9.17 19.33
CA LEU A 128 14.96 -9.64 18.83
C LEU A 128 16.05 -9.78 19.92
N GLN A 129 15.84 -9.26 21.13
CA GLN A 129 16.74 -9.45 22.26
C GLN A 129 16.48 -10.78 22.98
N ARG A 130 15.26 -11.31 22.91
CA ARG A 130 14.89 -12.62 23.47
C ARG A 130 15.81 -13.72 22.95
N ALA A 131 16.35 -14.53 23.86
CA ALA A 131 17.13 -15.71 23.48
C ALA A 131 16.22 -16.76 22.82
N VAL A 132 16.65 -17.30 21.68
CA VAL A 132 15.96 -18.39 20.97
C VAL A 132 16.96 -19.48 20.64
N GLU A 133 16.53 -20.74 20.69
CA GLU A 133 17.38 -21.89 20.36
C GLU A 133 16.98 -22.46 18.99
N ILE A 134 17.67 -22.00 17.95
CA ILE A 134 17.47 -22.48 16.58
C ILE A 134 18.43 -23.66 16.33
N PRO A 135 17.93 -24.86 15.97
CA PRO A 135 18.79 -26.02 15.76
C PRO A 135 19.90 -25.76 14.74
N ALA A 136 21.16 -25.99 15.11
CA ALA A 136 22.32 -25.76 14.25
C ALA A 136 22.29 -26.57 12.93
N ALA A 137 21.60 -27.73 12.94
CA ALA A 137 21.37 -28.53 11.75
C ALA A 137 20.43 -27.82 10.76
N LEU A 138 19.34 -27.21 11.25
CA LEU A 138 18.42 -26.43 10.43
C LEU A 138 19.13 -25.22 9.82
N LEU A 139 19.85 -24.44 10.64
CA LEU A 139 20.60 -23.27 10.18
C LEU A 139 21.59 -23.63 9.05
N ARG A 140 22.34 -24.74 9.19
CA ARG A 140 23.25 -25.21 8.13
C ARG A 140 22.51 -25.56 6.84
N LYS A 141 21.39 -26.28 6.93
CA LYS A 141 20.61 -26.66 5.74
C LYS A 141 20.02 -25.43 5.05
N VAL A 142 19.40 -24.52 5.80
CA VAL A 142 18.86 -23.26 5.25
C VAL A 142 19.96 -22.41 4.61
N ARG A 143 21.14 -22.32 5.23
CA ARG A 143 22.30 -21.63 4.66
C ARG A 143 22.77 -22.24 3.34
N ALA A 144 22.78 -23.58 3.24
CA ALA A 144 23.14 -24.28 2.01
C ALA A 144 22.11 -24.01 0.89
N GLU A 145 20.82 -24.07 1.23
CA GLU A 145 19.73 -23.77 0.31
C GLU A 145 19.77 -22.33 -0.20
N LEU A 146 20.04 -21.35 0.67
CA LEU A 146 20.22 -19.94 0.27
C LEU A 146 21.38 -19.78 -0.72
N ARG A 147 22.53 -20.41 -0.46
CA ARG A 147 23.68 -20.35 -1.39
C ARG A 147 23.39 -20.98 -2.75
N CYS A 148 22.63 -22.08 -2.76
CA CYS A 148 22.32 -22.80 -3.98
C CYS A 148 21.24 -22.08 -4.80
N SER A 149 20.15 -21.67 -4.16
CA SER A 149 18.96 -21.14 -4.83
C SER A 149 19.01 -19.62 -5.02
N PHE A 150 19.74 -18.90 -4.17
CA PHE A 150 19.78 -17.43 -4.14
C PHE A 150 21.22 -16.92 -3.92
N PRO A 151 22.13 -17.11 -4.88
CA PRO A 151 23.55 -16.83 -4.70
C PRO A 151 23.86 -15.36 -4.35
N ASP A 152 23.01 -14.41 -4.76
CA ASP A 152 23.16 -12.97 -4.47
C ASP A 152 22.67 -12.57 -3.07
N PHE A 153 22.17 -13.51 -2.26
CA PHE A 153 21.68 -13.20 -0.93
C PHE A 153 22.83 -12.89 0.04
N ASP A 154 22.71 -11.77 0.75
CA ASP A 154 23.66 -11.39 1.80
C ASP A 154 23.48 -12.25 3.06
N LEU A 155 24.33 -13.27 3.19
CA LEU A 155 24.30 -14.22 4.29
C LEU A 155 24.53 -13.61 5.68
N THR A 156 25.04 -12.37 5.77
CA THR A 156 25.17 -11.69 7.07
C THR A 156 23.82 -11.39 7.72
N LYS A 157 22.74 -11.35 6.92
CA LYS A 157 21.37 -11.11 7.39
C LYS A 157 20.64 -12.37 7.86
N LEU A 158 21.13 -13.56 7.50
CA LEU A 158 20.46 -14.84 7.71
C LEU A 158 20.00 -15.01 9.17
N ASP A 159 20.92 -14.86 10.11
CA ASP A 159 20.64 -15.17 11.51
C ASP A 159 19.52 -14.27 12.08
N ARG A 160 19.52 -12.98 11.70
CA ARG A 160 18.46 -12.04 12.09
C ARG A 160 17.12 -12.40 11.44
N LEU A 161 17.09 -12.65 10.13
CA LEU A 161 15.85 -12.92 9.40
C LEU A 161 15.24 -14.26 9.81
N LEU A 162 16.05 -15.30 9.99
CA LEU A 162 15.59 -16.59 10.49
C LEU A 162 15.03 -16.48 11.91
N LYS A 163 15.67 -15.68 12.78
CA LYS A 163 15.15 -15.41 14.13
C LYS A 163 13.77 -14.73 14.09
N ILE A 164 13.54 -13.78 13.18
CA ILE A 164 12.22 -13.16 13.00
C ILE A 164 11.18 -14.23 12.63
N LEU A 165 11.47 -15.05 11.62
CA LEU A 165 10.55 -16.12 11.21
C LEU A 165 10.27 -17.12 12.34
N TRP A 166 11.29 -17.47 13.11
CA TRP A 166 11.17 -18.36 14.27
C TRP A 166 10.24 -17.79 15.34
N LEU A 167 10.40 -16.51 15.70
CA LEU A 167 9.57 -15.85 16.70
C LEU A 167 8.10 -15.73 16.25
N ASN A 168 7.86 -15.66 14.94
CA ASN A 168 6.51 -15.64 14.40
C ASN A 168 5.83 -17.00 14.48
N ASN A 169 6.51 -18.06 14.04
CA ASN A 169 5.94 -19.40 14.04
C ASN A 169 7.03 -20.48 14.07
N GLU A 170 7.48 -20.82 15.28
CA GLU A 170 8.50 -21.85 15.51
C GLU A 170 8.10 -23.21 14.90
N ASN A 171 6.86 -23.64 15.12
CA ASN A 171 6.37 -24.93 14.66
C ASN A 171 6.40 -25.01 13.13
N TYR A 172 5.92 -23.97 12.44
CA TYR A 172 5.97 -23.89 10.98
C TYR A 172 7.40 -24.02 10.47
N ILE A 173 8.37 -23.35 11.10
CA ILE A 173 9.77 -23.38 10.68
C ILE A 173 10.42 -24.75 10.96
N ARG A 174 10.03 -25.44 12.03
CA ARG A 174 10.50 -26.80 12.33
C ARG A 174 9.99 -27.83 11.33
N MET A 175 8.73 -27.73 10.93
CA MET A 175 8.08 -28.66 10.01
C MET A 175 8.37 -28.34 8.54
N SER A 176 8.71 -27.09 8.22
CA SER A 176 9.01 -26.68 6.85
C SER A 176 10.32 -27.29 6.33
N PRO A 177 10.35 -27.72 5.05
CA PRO A 177 11.61 -28.05 4.38
C PRO A 177 12.59 -26.86 4.41
N PRO A 178 13.91 -27.09 4.55
CA PRO A 178 14.89 -26.01 4.58
C PRO A 178 14.86 -25.08 3.36
N SER A 179 14.51 -25.62 2.19
CA SER A 179 14.34 -24.86 0.95
C SER A 179 13.19 -23.86 1.04
N ARG A 180 12.09 -24.21 1.72
CA ARG A 180 10.94 -23.34 1.97
C ARG A 180 11.31 -22.21 2.93
N THR A 181 12.02 -22.51 4.01
CA THR A 181 12.52 -21.50 4.95
C THR A 181 13.50 -20.55 4.27
N ALA A 182 14.45 -21.07 3.49
CA ALA A 182 15.39 -20.26 2.71
C ALA A 182 14.65 -19.32 1.74
N TYR A 183 13.64 -19.83 1.05
CA TYR A 183 12.79 -19.04 0.16
C TYR A 183 12.06 -17.90 0.90
N LEU A 184 11.47 -18.15 2.07
CA LEU A 184 10.79 -17.12 2.86
C LEU A 184 11.76 -16.04 3.34
N ILE A 185 12.97 -16.43 3.77
CA ILE A 185 14.02 -15.48 4.15
C ILE A 185 14.40 -14.58 2.97
N TRP A 186 14.60 -15.18 1.79
CA TRP A 186 14.93 -14.44 0.59
C TRP A 186 13.81 -13.48 0.19
N LEU A 187 12.55 -13.93 0.17
CA LEU A 187 11.41 -13.09 -0.18
C LEU A 187 11.24 -11.93 0.80
N PHE A 188 11.43 -12.19 2.09
CA PHE A 188 11.37 -11.16 3.12
C PHE A 188 12.53 -10.14 2.97
N ASP A 189 13.75 -10.58 2.65
CA ASP A 189 14.85 -9.66 2.36
C ASP A 189 14.58 -8.81 1.11
N LYS A 190 14.03 -9.40 0.04
CA LYS A 190 13.64 -8.66 -1.17
C LYS A 190 12.58 -7.61 -0.88
N GLY A 191 11.55 -7.95 -0.10
CA GLY A 191 10.55 -6.98 0.37
C GLY A 191 11.20 -5.80 1.11
N ASN A 192 12.07 -6.06 2.09
CA ASN A 192 12.82 -5.00 2.79
C ASN A 192 13.73 -4.21 1.83
N ALA A 193 14.37 -4.89 0.89
CA ALA A 193 15.30 -4.30 -0.06
C ALA A 193 14.59 -3.43 -1.13
N SER A 194 13.31 -3.64 -1.40
CA SER A 194 12.54 -2.81 -2.34
C SER A 194 11.70 -1.73 -1.64
N GLY A 195 11.96 -1.44 -0.36
CA GLY A 195 11.18 -0.45 0.37
C GLY A 195 9.78 -0.95 0.74
N GLY A 196 9.67 -2.22 1.14
CA GLY A 196 8.43 -2.79 1.63
C GLY A 196 7.42 -3.15 0.54
N LEU A 197 7.77 -3.09 -0.74
CA LEU A 197 6.93 -3.62 -1.82
C LEU A 197 7.82 -4.29 -2.85
N PHE A 198 7.66 -5.60 -3.02
CA PHE A 198 8.39 -6.38 -4.00
C PHE A 198 7.44 -7.32 -4.73
N LEU A 199 7.53 -7.33 -6.05
CA LEU A 199 6.77 -8.23 -6.89
C LEU A 199 7.67 -8.88 -7.93
N ASP A 200 7.57 -10.20 -8.07
CA ASP A 200 8.20 -10.95 -9.16
C ASP A 200 7.17 -11.84 -9.85
N LEU A 201 7.35 -12.01 -11.16
CA LEU A 201 6.55 -12.96 -11.93
C LEU A 201 7.51 -13.77 -12.81
N SER A 202 7.57 -15.06 -12.56
CA SER A 202 8.50 -15.98 -13.21
C SER A 202 7.81 -17.28 -13.64
N LEU A 203 8.23 -17.84 -14.77
CA LEU A 203 7.84 -19.20 -15.15
C LEU A 203 8.69 -20.19 -14.36
N VAL A 204 8.04 -21.19 -13.78
CA VAL A 204 8.70 -22.26 -13.03
C VAL A 204 8.28 -23.61 -13.59
N GLU A 205 9.23 -24.52 -13.73
CA GLU A 205 8.94 -25.90 -14.12
C GLU A 205 8.85 -26.80 -12.89
N ARG A 206 7.84 -27.67 -12.89
CA ARG A 206 7.64 -28.71 -11.89
C ARG A 206 7.17 -29.98 -12.58
N GLU A 207 7.92 -31.07 -12.41
CA GLU A 207 7.50 -32.42 -12.86
C GLU A 207 7.09 -32.44 -14.35
N GLY A 208 7.74 -31.62 -15.18
CA GLY A 208 7.46 -31.48 -16.61
C GLY A 208 6.28 -30.54 -16.96
N ARG A 209 5.65 -29.90 -15.97
CA ARG A 209 4.63 -28.87 -16.15
C ARG A 209 5.22 -27.49 -15.89
N SER A 210 4.95 -26.55 -16.79
CA SER A 210 5.32 -25.15 -16.61
C SER A 210 4.16 -24.40 -15.97
N GLU A 211 4.41 -23.67 -14.89
CA GLU A 211 3.43 -22.85 -14.18
C GLU A 211 3.95 -21.41 -14.06
N THR A 212 3.04 -20.45 -13.97
CA THR A 212 3.44 -19.06 -13.67
C THR A 212 3.42 -18.85 -12.17
N ARG A 213 4.53 -18.37 -11.61
CA ARG A 213 4.67 -18.04 -10.20
C ARG A 213 4.70 -16.52 -10.01
N VAL A 214 3.82 -16.02 -9.14
CA VAL A 214 3.74 -14.62 -8.73
C VAL A 214 4.18 -14.53 -7.27
N LEU A 215 5.23 -13.78 -7.02
CA LEU A 215 5.74 -13.52 -5.68
C LEU A 215 5.39 -12.11 -5.28
N PHE A 216 4.89 -11.95 -4.06
CA PHE A 216 4.44 -10.66 -3.59
C PHE A 216 4.79 -10.48 -2.12
N ALA A 217 5.67 -9.52 -1.83
CA ALA A 217 6.04 -9.15 -0.48
C ALA A 217 5.61 -7.72 -0.21
N VAL A 218 4.81 -7.53 0.84
CA VAL A 218 4.28 -6.22 1.23
C VAL A 218 4.56 -5.98 2.70
N GLY A 219 5.37 -4.97 2.98
CA GLY A 219 5.58 -4.40 4.29
C GLY A 219 4.42 -3.49 4.67
N ASN A 220 3.92 -3.72 5.88
CA ASN A 220 2.78 -3.02 6.45
C ASN A 220 1.58 -3.00 5.47
N PRO A 221 1.08 -4.20 5.08
CA PRO A 221 -0.05 -4.30 4.17
C PRO A 221 -1.29 -3.62 4.75
N PRO A 222 -2.29 -3.28 3.93
CA PRO A 222 -3.62 -2.96 4.42
C PRO A 222 -4.10 -3.96 5.47
N GLN A 223 -4.67 -3.46 6.57
CA GLN A 223 -4.95 -4.28 7.76
C GLN A 223 -6.10 -5.26 7.55
N GLU A 224 -7.13 -4.81 6.83
CA GLU A 224 -8.36 -5.58 6.60
C GLU A 224 -8.44 -6.07 5.15
N GLU A 225 -9.01 -7.27 4.99
CA GLU A 225 -9.37 -7.85 3.69
C GLU A 225 -8.24 -7.91 2.65
N PHE A 226 -6.98 -7.77 3.04
CA PHE A 226 -5.90 -7.63 2.05
C PHE A 226 -5.77 -8.84 1.15
N LEU A 227 -5.78 -10.06 1.73
CA LEU A 227 -5.76 -11.29 0.94
C LEU A 227 -6.98 -11.38 0.03
N LEU A 228 -8.17 -10.98 0.51
CA LEU A 228 -9.40 -10.96 -0.26
C LEU A 228 -9.28 -10.03 -1.48
N GLN A 229 -8.75 -8.82 -1.28
CA GLN A 229 -8.46 -7.86 -2.35
C GLN A 229 -7.50 -8.43 -3.39
N LEU A 230 -6.46 -9.16 -2.96
CA LEU A 230 -5.54 -9.83 -3.89
C LEU A 230 -6.26 -10.91 -4.72
N LEU A 231 -7.09 -11.74 -4.09
CA LEU A 231 -7.86 -12.77 -4.80
C LEU A 231 -8.83 -12.14 -5.82
N GLU A 232 -9.43 -11.01 -5.49
CA GLU A 232 -10.31 -10.27 -6.39
C GLU A 232 -9.57 -9.75 -7.62
N VAL A 233 -8.33 -9.25 -7.46
CA VAL A 233 -7.47 -8.87 -8.59
C VAL A 233 -7.25 -10.06 -9.52
N PHE A 234 -6.88 -11.23 -8.99
CA PHE A 234 -6.70 -12.42 -9.83
C PHE A 234 -8.00 -12.80 -10.55
N ASN A 235 -9.13 -12.78 -9.85
CA ASN A 235 -10.42 -13.13 -10.41
C ASN A 235 -10.86 -12.17 -11.54
N ARG A 236 -10.73 -10.85 -11.35
CA ARG A 236 -11.09 -9.82 -12.34
C ARG A 236 -10.22 -9.89 -13.59
N LEU A 237 -8.95 -10.27 -13.43
CA LEU A 237 -8.02 -10.46 -14.55
C LEU A 237 -8.15 -11.84 -15.21
N GLU A 238 -9.16 -12.64 -14.83
CA GLU A 238 -9.38 -14.00 -15.34
C GLU A 238 -8.18 -14.94 -15.13
N ILE A 239 -7.51 -14.77 -13.99
CA ILE A 239 -6.35 -15.56 -13.58
C ILE A 239 -6.79 -16.55 -12.51
N ALA A 240 -6.62 -17.84 -12.80
CA ALA A 240 -6.88 -18.91 -11.87
C ALA A 240 -5.67 -19.14 -10.95
N ILE A 241 -5.92 -19.17 -9.64
CA ILE A 241 -4.92 -19.57 -8.66
C ILE A 241 -5.01 -21.08 -8.51
N ARG A 242 -3.98 -21.81 -8.91
CA ARG A 242 -3.91 -23.27 -8.72
C ARG A 242 -3.42 -23.60 -7.32
N ARG A 243 -2.44 -22.83 -6.84
CA ARG A 243 -1.87 -22.96 -5.50
C ARG A 243 -1.46 -21.61 -4.95
N ALA A 244 -1.61 -21.41 -3.64
CA ALA A 244 -1.04 -20.24 -2.99
C ALA A 244 -0.53 -20.61 -1.60
N TYR A 245 0.50 -19.88 -1.18
CA TYR A 245 1.04 -19.97 0.18
C TYR A 245 1.36 -18.55 0.64
N CYS A 246 0.60 -18.07 1.60
CA CYS A 246 0.68 -16.71 2.11
C CYS A 246 0.99 -16.74 3.60
N GLN A 247 1.93 -15.91 4.03
CA GLN A 247 2.24 -15.71 5.45
C GLN A 247 2.16 -14.25 5.83
N THR A 248 1.57 -13.98 6.98
CA THR A 248 1.61 -12.68 7.63
C THR A 248 2.50 -12.78 8.86
N ILE A 249 3.67 -12.15 8.79
CA ILE A 249 4.67 -12.15 9.88
C ILE A 249 4.85 -10.73 10.41
N SER A 250 5.25 -10.57 11.66
CA SER A 250 5.72 -9.30 12.20
C SER A 250 7.25 -9.25 12.24
N ASN A 251 7.83 -8.07 11.96
CA ASN A 251 9.25 -7.82 12.14
C ASN A 251 9.60 -7.14 13.48
N GLY A 252 8.62 -6.98 14.38
CA GLY A 252 8.73 -6.24 15.63
C GLY A 252 8.35 -4.75 15.56
N ILE A 253 8.08 -4.23 14.36
CA ILE A 253 7.70 -2.84 14.12
C ILE A 253 6.36 -2.76 13.37
N HIS A 254 6.20 -3.57 12.34
CA HIS A 254 4.98 -3.66 11.54
C HIS A 254 4.86 -5.06 10.88
N PRO A 255 3.67 -5.46 10.45
CA PRO A 255 3.48 -6.72 9.74
C PRO A 255 4.12 -6.71 8.33
N TYR A 256 4.29 -7.90 7.78
CA TYR A 256 4.72 -8.21 6.43
C TYR A 256 3.86 -9.34 5.90
N PHE A 257 3.29 -9.14 4.72
CA PHE A 257 2.65 -10.18 3.94
C PHE A 257 3.65 -10.76 2.94
N LEU A 258 3.81 -12.09 2.93
CA LEU A 258 4.69 -12.84 2.04
C LEU A 258 3.85 -13.87 1.28
N GLY A 259 3.48 -13.55 0.05
CA GLY A 259 2.67 -14.39 -0.83
C GLY A 259 3.48 -15.07 -1.94
N ALA A 260 3.18 -16.34 -2.16
CA ALA A 260 3.61 -17.08 -3.35
C ALA A 260 2.38 -17.71 -4.00
N PHE A 261 1.99 -17.20 -5.17
CA PHE A 261 0.85 -17.67 -5.94
C PHE A 261 1.36 -18.41 -7.19
N TYR A 262 0.77 -19.56 -7.48
CA TYR A 262 0.99 -20.34 -8.68
C TYR A 262 -0.28 -20.28 -9.49
N VAL A 263 -0.19 -19.63 -10.63
CA VAL A 263 -1.33 -19.15 -11.39
C VAL A 263 -1.25 -19.60 -12.84
N SER A 264 -2.41 -19.67 -13.47
CA SER A 264 -2.61 -19.88 -14.89
C SER A 264 -3.75 -18.97 -15.38
N GLY A 265 -3.88 -18.77 -16.68
CA GLY A 265 -5.13 -18.26 -17.22
C GLY A 265 -6.27 -19.25 -16.99
N ARG A 266 -7.52 -18.79 -17.13
CA ARG A 266 -8.72 -19.63 -16.94
C ARG A 266 -8.81 -20.79 -17.94
N GLN A 267 -8.13 -20.72 -19.08
CA GLN A 267 -8.07 -21.83 -20.05
C GLN A 267 -6.86 -22.75 -19.82
N GLY A 268 -6.13 -22.56 -18.71
CA GLY A 268 -4.94 -23.34 -18.35
C GLY A 268 -3.65 -22.86 -19.02
N GLU A 269 -3.66 -21.71 -19.68
CA GLU A 269 -2.51 -21.12 -20.36
C GLU A 269 -1.53 -20.47 -19.38
N ASN A 270 -0.25 -20.47 -19.74
CA ASN A 270 0.79 -19.80 -18.97
C ASN A 270 0.78 -18.30 -19.20
N ILE A 271 0.96 -17.53 -18.12
CA ILE A 271 1.03 -16.07 -18.15
C ILE A 271 2.49 -15.68 -18.35
N HIS A 272 2.83 -15.27 -19.57
CA HIS A 272 4.21 -14.91 -19.89
C HIS A 272 4.66 -13.64 -19.13
N PRO A 273 5.83 -13.61 -18.47
CA PRO A 273 6.26 -12.47 -17.65
C PRO A 273 6.41 -11.12 -18.36
N SER A 274 6.57 -11.15 -19.68
CA SER A 274 6.67 -9.97 -20.55
C SER A 274 5.38 -9.69 -21.33
N GLY A 275 4.27 -10.35 -20.97
CA GLY A 275 2.97 -10.18 -21.62
C GLY A 275 2.17 -9.04 -21.01
N LYS A 276 1.19 -8.52 -21.77
CA LYS A 276 0.30 -7.44 -21.31
C LYS A 276 -0.48 -7.82 -20.04
N LEU A 277 -0.92 -9.06 -19.92
CA LEU A 277 -1.63 -9.56 -18.74
C LEU A 277 -0.72 -9.56 -17.51
N ALA A 278 0.56 -9.91 -17.66
CA ALA A 278 1.53 -9.81 -16.58
C ALA A 278 1.68 -8.36 -16.13
N ASP A 279 1.90 -7.41 -17.03
CA ASP A 279 2.04 -5.99 -16.68
C ASP A 279 0.79 -5.43 -15.98
N LEU A 280 -0.40 -5.80 -16.46
CA LEU A 280 -1.66 -5.43 -15.82
C LEU A 280 -1.79 -6.02 -14.42
N LEU A 281 -1.44 -7.30 -14.25
CA LEU A 281 -1.42 -7.95 -12.94
C LEU A 281 -0.46 -7.24 -11.97
N LYS A 282 0.75 -6.88 -12.41
CA LYS A 282 1.72 -6.16 -11.56
C LYS A 282 1.14 -4.83 -11.08
N ARG A 283 0.53 -4.07 -12.00
CA ARG A 283 -0.08 -2.77 -11.72
C ARG A 283 -1.24 -2.90 -10.74
N GLU A 284 -2.15 -3.83 -10.97
CA GLU A 284 -3.32 -4.04 -10.11
C GLU A 284 -2.93 -4.53 -8.71
N LEU A 285 -1.98 -5.47 -8.60
CA LEU A 285 -1.47 -5.94 -7.31
C LEU A 285 -0.76 -4.81 -6.54
N CYS A 286 0.06 -3.98 -7.18
CA CYS A 286 0.68 -2.83 -6.50
C CYS A 286 -0.35 -1.77 -6.11
N THR A 287 -1.43 -1.61 -6.88
CA THR A 287 -2.47 -0.62 -6.61
C THR A 287 -3.30 -0.94 -5.38
N THR A 288 -3.33 -2.19 -4.92
CA THR A 288 -3.91 -2.55 -3.60
C THR A 288 -3.31 -1.75 -2.43
N GLN A 289 -2.10 -1.20 -2.60
CA GLN A 289 -1.46 -0.34 -1.61
C GLN A 289 -2.04 1.08 -1.55
N ILE A 290 -2.81 1.48 -2.56
CA ILE A 290 -3.36 2.83 -2.74
C ILE A 290 -4.88 2.82 -2.66
N ILE A 291 -5.56 1.87 -3.31
CA ILE A 291 -7.03 1.81 -3.31
C ILE A 291 -7.57 0.94 -2.18
N SER A 292 -8.57 1.46 -1.45
CA SER A 292 -9.27 0.71 -0.40
C SER A 292 -10.53 0.02 -0.89
N THR A 293 -10.75 -1.23 -0.44
CA THR A 293 -11.96 -2.02 -0.71
C THR A 293 -13.22 -1.38 -0.12
N SER A 294 -13.07 -0.54 0.89
CA SER A 294 -14.17 0.21 1.51
C SER A 294 -14.72 1.35 0.64
N THR A 295 -13.93 1.88 -0.31
CA THR A 295 -14.30 3.05 -1.11
C THR A 295 -15.38 2.72 -2.13
N GLN A 296 -16.25 3.69 -2.40
CA GLN A 296 -17.28 3.55 -3.44
C GLN A 296 -16.67 3.36 -4.83
N ALA A 297 -15.57 4.07 -5.16
CA ALA A 297 -14.84 3.85 -6.40
C ALA A 297 -14.40 2.39 -6.60
N TYR A 298 -13.98 1.71 -5.53
CA TYR A 298 -13.63 0.29 -5.62
C TYR A 298 -14.87 -0.58 -5.86
N LYS A 299 -15.90 -0.43 -5.01
CA LYS A 299 -17.12 -1.24 -5.06
C LYS A 299 -17.92 -1.07 -6.35
N ASP A 300 -18.06 0.16 -6.82
CA ASP A 300 -18.96 0.47 -7.93
C ASP A 300 -18.24 0.45 -9.28
N TYR A 301 -16.93 0.74 -9.31
CA TYR A 301 -16.18 0.83 -10.57
C TYR A 301 -15.18 -0.30 -10.79
N VAL A 302 -14.44 -0.71 -9.76
CA VAL A 302 -13.40 -1.73 -9.92
C VAL A 302 -14.02 -3.12 -9.96
N VAL A 303 -14.89 -3.44 -9.01
CA VAL A 303 -15.58 -4.75 -8.94
C VAL A 303 -16.41 -4.99 -10.21
N GLU A 304 -17.16 -3.99 -10.65
CA GLU A 304 -18.03 -4.05 -11.84
C GLU A 304 -17.26 -3.95 -13.17
N GLY A 305 -15.94 -3.74 -13.13
CA GLY A 305 -15.09 -3.69 -14.31
C GLY A 305 -15.22 -2.41 -15.15
N LEU A 306 -15.82 -1.34 -14.61
CA LEU A 306 -15.92 -0.04 -15.27
C LEU A 306 -14.55 0.67 -15.35
N LEU A 307 -13.75 0.57 -14.29
CA LEU A 307 -12.43 1.18 -14.19
C LEU A 307 -11.38 0.17 -13.69
N SER A 308 -10.13 0.38 -14.07
CA SER A 308 -9.00 -0.31 -13.44
C SER A 308 -8.80 0.17 -12.00
N GLY A 309 -8.09 -0.60 -11.18
CA GLY A 309 -7.75 -0.16 -9.82
C GLY A 309 -6.90 1.12 -9.83
N GLU A 310 -6.03 1.28 -10.84
CA GLU A 310 -5.23 2.48 -11.05
C GLU A 310 -6.09 3.71 -11.35
N ASP A 311 -7.07 3.57 -12.25
CA ASP A 311 -7.96 4.67 -12.61
C ASP A 311 -8.88 5.06 -11.46
N ALA A 312 -9.42 4.08 -10.71
CA ALA A 312 -10.22 4.36 -9.53
C ALA A 312 -9.38 5.06 -8.42
N SER A 313 -8.10 4.71 -8.29
CA SER A 313 -7.17 5.42 -7.39
C SER A 313 -6.97 6.88 -7.83
N LEU A 314 -6.93 7.13 -9.14
CA LEU A 314 -6.82 8.48 -9.70
C LEU A 314 -8.08 9.31 -9.43
N VAL A 315 -9.27 8.71 -9.55
CA VAL A 315 -10.54 9.36 -9.18
C VAL A 315 -10.55 9.77 -7.71
N ASN A 316 -10.11 8.88 -6.80
CA ASN A 316 -9.99 9.23 -5.39
C ASN A 316 -8.99 10.38 -5.15
N ALA A 317 -7.88 10.40 -5.90
CA ALA A 317 -6.93 11.51 -5.85
C ALA A 317 -7.53 12.82 -6.40
N PHE A 318 -8.33 12.78 -7.46
CA PHE A 318 -9.06 13.95 -7.98
C PHE A 318 -10.04 14.48 -6.94
N ILE A 319 -10.84 13.61 -6.31
CA ILE A 319 -11.79 13.99 -5.25
C ILE A 319 -11.03 14.67 -4.11
N ALA A 320 -9.96 14.06 -3.59
CA ALA A 320 -9.18 14.61 -2.49
C ALA A 320 -8.53 15.95 -2.85
N PHE A 321 -7.96 16.08 -4.05
CA PHE A 321 -7.37 17.35 -4.50
C PHE A 321 -8.42 18.45 -4.61
N CYS A 322 -9.56 18.17 -5.27
CA CYS A 322 -10.63 19.15 -5.43
C CYS A 322 -11.22 19.57 -4.09
N HIS A 323 -11.48 18.61 -3.18
CA HIS A 323 -11.98 18.88 -1.84
C HIS A 323 -11.03 19.81 -1.09
N THR A 324 -9.76 19.41 -0.96
CA THR A 324 -8.78 20.18 -0.19
C THR A 324 -8.41 21.52 -0.83
N SER A 325 -8.59 21.70 -2.14
CA SER A 325 -8.33 22.96 -2.86
C SER A 325 -9.49 23.95 -2.87
N LEU A 326 -10.75 23.50 -2.70
CA LEU A 326 -11.94 24.38 -2.75
C LEU A 326 -12.56 24.60 -1.36
N ALA A 327 -12.54 23.59 -0.48
CA ALA A 327 -13.29 23.62 0.77
C ALA A 327 -12.74 24.61 1.80
N HIS A 328 -11.44 24.91 1.80
CA HIS A 328 -10.84 25.80 2.82
C HIS A 328 -11.45 27.21 2.80
N ALA A 329 -11.76 27.74 1.62
CA ALA A 329 -12.30 29.08 1.45
C ALA A 329 -13.83 29.15 1.58
N GLN A 330 -14.52 28.04 1.30
CA GLN A 330 -15.99 27.97 1.26
C GLN A 330 -16.50 26.65 1.88
N PRO A 331 -16.24 26.37 3.17
CA PRO A 331 -16.56 25.08 3.79
C PRO A 331 -18.07 24.79 3.83
N ASP A 332 -18.91 25.83 3.96
CA ASP A 332 -20.37 25.70 3.98
C ASP A 332 -20.96 25.29 2.61
N ARG A 333 -20.21 25.48 1.52
CA ARG A 333 -20.65 25.20 0.15
C ARG A 333 -20.08 23.91 -0.42
N PHE A 334 -18.94 23.47 0.10
CA PHE A 334 -18.14 22.38 -0.46
C PHE A 334 -17.86 21.33 0.61
N GLY A 335 -18.85 20.47 0.86
CA GLY A 335 -18.70 19.30 1.71
C GLY A 335 -18.02 18.14 0.96
N LEU A 336 -17.35 17.23 1.68
CA LEU A 336 -16.66 16.09 1.07
C LEU A 336 -17.59 15.23 0.19
N GLU A 337 -18.83 15.02 0.64
CA GLU A 337 -19.85 14.25 -0.08
C GLU A 337 -20.21 14.89 -1.44
N ASP A 338 -20.20 16.22 -1.56
CA ASP A 338 -20.48 16.91 -2.82
C ASP A 338 -19.42 16.57 -3.89
N PHE A 339 -18.16 16.44 -3.49
CA PHE A 339 -17.08 16.02 -4.39
C PHE A 339 -17.20 14.55 -4.76
N GLN A 340 -17.50 13.69 -3.79
CA GLN A 340 -17.67 12.26 -4.01
C GLN A 340 -18.80 12.00 -5.01
N THR A 341 -20.00 12.54 -4.74
CA THR A 341 -21.18 12.39 -5.61
C THR A 341 -20.97 13.02 -6.99
N ALA A 342 -20.20 14.11 -7.10
CA ALA A 342 -19.86 14.68 -8.41
C ALA A 342 -19.17 13.64 -9.31
N PHE A 343 -18.20 12.87 -8.80
CA PHE A 343 -17.55 11.83 -9.61
C PHE A 343 -18.34 10.53 -9.66
N TYR A 344 -19.02 10.14 -8.58
CA TYR A 344 -19.71 8.86 -8.49
C TYR A 344 -21.00 8.78 -9.31
N ASP A 345 -21.78 9.87 -9.33
CA ASP A 345 -23.03 9.94 -10.09
C ASP A 345 -22.79 10.22 -11.59
N HIS A 346 -21.58 10.65 -11.97
CA HIS A 346 -21.20 11.04 -13.33
C HIS A 346 -19.91 10.36 -13.80
N PRO A 347 -19.91 9.02 -13.94
CA PRO A 347 -18.73 8.27 -14.37
C PRO A 347 -18.20 8.72 -15.73
N GLU A 348 -19.04 9.28 -16.60
CA GLU A 348 -18.64 9.85 -17.89
C GLU A 348 -17.64 11.01 -17.74
N MET A 349 -17.82 11.86 -16.73
CA MET A 349 -16.92 12.98 -16.44
C MET A 349 -15.60 12.47 -15.84
N ALA A 350 -15.67 11.46 -14.95
CA ALA A 350 -14.49 10.81 -14.42
C ALA A 350 -13.63 10.18 -15.53
N GLN A 351 -14.25 9.42 -16.43
CA GLN A 351 -13.57 8.79 -17.57
C GLN A 351 -12.95 9.80 -18.53
N LEU A 352 -13.64 10.92 -18.79
CA LEU A 352 -13.13 12.01 -19.63
C LEU A 352 -11.85 12.62 -19.03
N LEU A 353 -11.85 12.90 -17.73
CA LEU A 353 -10.70 13.47 -17.02
C LEU A 353 -9.56 12.46 -16.86
N ILE A 354 -9.86 11.19 -16.62
CA ILE A 354 -8.87 10.09 -16.63
C ILE A 354 -8.22 9.97 -18.01
N ARG A 355 -9.01 9.97 -19.09
CA ARG A 355 -8.49 9.89 -20.46
C ARG A 355 -7.56 11.06 -20.76
N LEU A 356 -7.96 12.28 -20.39
CA LEU A 356 -7.13 13.47 -20.53
C LEU A 356 -5.79 13.32 -19.78
N PHE A 357 -5.85 12.84 -18.53
CA PHE A 357 -4.67 12.61 -17.71
C PHE A 357 -3.73 11.55 -18.31
N ARG A 358 -4.26 10.39 -18.73
CA ARG A 358 -3.45 9.32 -19.32
C ARG A 358 -2.82 9.76 -20.64
N LEU A 359 -3.56 10.44 -21.51
CA LEU A 359 -2.99 10.99 -22.75
C LEU A 359 -1.80 11.91 -22.49
N ARG A 360 -1.83 12.68 -21.39
CA ARG A 360 -0.75 13.59 -21.02
C ARG A 360 0.46 12.86 -20.44
N PHE A 361 0.25 11.90 -19.54
CA PHE A 361 1.30 11.36 -18.69
C PHE A 361 1.73 9.93 -19.00
N ASP A 362 1.01 9.20 -19.86
CA ASP A 362 1.42 7.86 -20.26
C ASP A 362 2.72 7.94 -21.08
N PRO A 363 3.84 7.38 -20.59
CA PRO A 363 5.15 7.47 -21.24
C PRO A 363 5.15 6.85 -22.65
N ASP A 364 4.29 5.86 -22.90
CA ASP A 364 4.22 5.11 -24.14
C ASP A 364 3.22 5.73 -25.15
N GLN A 365 2.59 6.86 -24.81
CA GLN A 365 1.61 7.53 -25.67
C GLN A 365 2.24 8.10 -26.95
N VAL A 366 1.88 7.51 -28.09
CA VAL A 366 2.22 8.01 -29.43
C VAL A 366 1.27 9.13 -29.84
N GLY A 367 1.78 10.19 -30.50
CA GLY A 367 0.94 11.31 -30.97
C GLY A 367 0.37 12.16 -29.84
N ARG A 368 1.04 12.18 -28.68
CA ARG A 368 0.62 12.84 -27.43
C ARG A 368 0.04 14.24 -27.64
N GLU A 369 0.76 15.13 -28.31
CA GLU A 369 0.37 16.55 -28.43
C GLU A 369 -0.99 16.73 -29.12
N LEU A 370 -1.22 16.03 -30.24
CA LEU A 370 -2.46 16.12 -31.00
C LEU A 370 -3.65 15.54 -30.21
N LEU A 371 -3.49 14.32 -29.69
CA LEU A 371 -4.55 13.62 -28.96
C LEU A 371 -4.90 14.33 -27.65
N TYR A 372 -3.89 14.80 -26.93
CA TYR A 372 -4.09 15.59 -25.72
C TYR A 372 -4.80 16.92 -26.03
N GLY A 373 -4.41 17.62 -27.10
CA GLY A 373 -5.07 18.87 -27.51
C GLY A 373 -6.56 18.70 -27.82
N GLN A 374 -6.92 17.61 -28.52
CA GLN A 374 -8.32 17.26 -28.82
C GLN A 374 -9.10 16.92 -27.54
N ALA A 375 -8.55 16.02 -26.71
CA ALA A 375 -9.19 15.63 -25.45
C ALA A 375 -9.32 16.79 -24.47
N LEU A 376 -8.38 17.74 -24.47
CA LEU A 376 -8.44 18.95 -23.63
C LEU A 376 -9.57 19.88 -24.09
N ALA A 377 -9.75 20.07 -25.40
CA ALA A 377 -10.84 20.87 -25.93
C ALA A 377 -12.20 20.27 -25.58
N GLU A 378 -12.34 18.96 -25.77
CA GLU A 378 -13.55 18.20 -25.40
C GLU A 378 -13.83 18.27 -23.90
N ALA A 379 -12.82 18.08 -23.05
CA ALA A 379 -12.98 18.18 -21.60
C ALA A 379 -13.39 19.58 -21.15
N ARG A 380 -12.84 20.64 -21.77
CA ARG A 380 -13.24 22.02 -21.50
C ARG A 380 -14.70 22.27 -21.87
N GLU A 381 -15.11 21.83 -23.06
CA GLU A 381 -16.48 21.99 -23.52
C GLU A 381 -17.47 21.24 -22.63
N ALA A 382 -17.17 19.98 -22.27
CA ALA A 382 -18.00 19.17 -21.39
C ALA A 382 -18.17 19.81 -20.00
N VAL A 383 -17.08 20.36 -19.42
CA VAL A 383 -17.14 21.03 -18.11
C VAL A 383 -17.97 22.31 -18.18
N GLU A 384 -17.79 23.15 -19.20
CA GLU A 384 -18.55 24.40 -19.32
C GLU A 384 -20.03 24.17 -19.64
N ALA A 385 -20.33 23.15 -20.45
CA ALA A 385 -21.69 22.78 -20.84
C ALA A 385 -22.42 21.91 -19.80
N TYR A 386 -21.76 21.50 -18.71
CA TYR A 386 -22.36 20.64 -17.68
C TYR A 386 -23.59 21.31 -17.06
N ASN A 387 -24.75 20.67 -17.22
CA ASN A 387 -26.04 21.18 -16.78
C ASN A 387 -27.04 20.02 -16.63
N THR A 388 -27.51 19.77 -15.42
CA THR A 388 -28.53 18.75 -15.10
C THR A 388 -29.92 19.36 -14.89
N GLY A 389 -30.03 20.69 -15.00
CA GLY A 389 -31.24 21.46 -14.67
C GLY A 389 -31.33 21.85 -13.20
N HIS A 390 -30.40 21.38 -12.37
CA HIS A 390 -30.33 21.69 -10.94
C HIS A 390 -29.23 22.73 -10.69
N ARG A 391 -29.52 24.00 -11.00
CA ARG A 391 -28.55 25.11 -11.02
C ARG A 391 -27.57 25.13 -9.83
N TRP A 392 -28.06 24.96 -8.60
CA TRP A 392 -27.21 24.95 -7.41
C TRP A 392 -26.14 23.84 -7.43
N LEU A 393 -26.55 22.62 -7.75
CA LEU A 393 -25.65 21.46 -7.85
C LEU A 393 -24.74 21.59 -9.08
N ASP A 394 -25.27 22.08 -10.20
CA ASP A 394 -24.50 22.29 -11.42
C ASP A 394 -23.38 23.32 -11.21
N ASP A 395 -23.61 24.39 -10.45
CA ASP A 395 -22.59 25.39 -10.13
C ASP A 395 -21.46 24.79 -9.27
N ILE A 396 -21.80 23.93 -8.30
CA ILE A 396 -20.81 23.21 -7.47
C ILE A 396 -20.01 22.23 -8.34
N ARG A 397 -20.69 21.36 -9.07
CA ARG A 397 -20.06 20.31 -9.89
C ARG A 397 -19.18 20.89 -11.00
N ARG A 398 -19.60 22.00 -11.65
CA ARG A 398 -18.74 22.73 -12.60
C ARG A 398 -17.45 23.25 -11.95
N ALA A 399 -17.53 23.81 -10.74
CA ALA A 399 -16.34 24.23 -10.00
C ALA A 399 -15.42 23.04 -9.69
N VAL A 400 -15.98 21.90 -9.28
CA VAL A 400 -15.24 20.66 -9.02
C VAL A 400 -14.51 20.17 -10.28
N TYR A 401 -15.21 20.03 -11.41
CA TYR A 401 -14.58 19.54 -12.64
C TYR A 401 -13.59 20.53 -13.22
N ARG A 402 -13.83 21.85 -13.10
CA ARG A 402 -12.86 22.87 -13.49
C ARG A 402 -11.60 22.78 -12.63
N CYS A 403 -11.73 22.59 -11.32
CA CYS A 403 -10.59 22.36 -10.42
C CYS A 403 -9.80 21.11 -10.84
N CYS A 404 -10.48 20.00 -11.15
CA CYS A 404 -9.82 18.78 -11.63
C CYS A 404 -9.14 18.98 -13.01
N LEU A 405 -9.76 19.73 -13.91
CA LEU A 405 -9.15 20.08 -15.19
C LEU A 405 -7.87 20.90 -14.99
N LEU A 406 -7.86 21.84 -14.04
CA LEU A 406 -6.68 22.60 -13.64
C LEU A 406 -5.60 21.70 -13.05
N PHE A 407 -5.97 20.74 -12.20
CA PHE A 407 -5.07 19.73 -11.66
C PHE A 407 -4.33 18.97 -12.77
N VAL A 408 -5.07 18.42 -13.75
CA VAL A 408 -4.46 17.66 -14.86
C VAL A 408 -3.58 18.54 -15.73
N THR A 409 -4.03 19.74 -16.07
CA THR A 409 -3.32 20.65 -16.99
C THR A 409 -2.07 21.29 -16.38
N HIS A 410 -2.05 21.50 -15.06
CA HIS A 410 -0.93 22.13 -14.34
C HIS A 410 -0.04 21.13 -13.60
N THR A 411 -0.37 19.83 -13.62
CA THR A 411 0.59 18.82 -13.18
C THR A 411 1.78 18.80 -14.16
N LEU A 412 2.98 18.80 -13.59
CA LEU A 412 4.26 18.83 -14.30
C LEU A 412 5.04 17.52 -14.16
N LYS A 413 4.86 16.79 -13.05
CA LYS A 413 5.41 15.44 -12.84
C LYS A 413 4.45 14.61 -11.99
N THR A 414 4.40 13.29 -12.23
CA THR A 414 3.66 12.35 -11.39
C THR A 414 4.27 10.95 -11.43
N ASN A 415 4.22 10.22 -10.32
CA ASN A 415 4.63 8.82 -10.25
C ASN A 415 3.52 7.83 -10.63
N PHE A 416 2.38 8.30 -11.17
CA PHE A 416 1.21 7.45 -11.46
C PHE A 416 1.55 6.19 -12.28
N PHE A 417 2.48 6.27 -13.23
CA PHE A 417 2.88 5.13 -14.07
C PHE A 417 4.04 4.29 -13.50
N VAL A 418 4.58 4.65 -12.32
CA VAL A 418 5.52 3.81 -11.58
C VAL A 418 4.76 2.58 -11.07
N ILE A 419 5.34 1.39 -11.23
CA ILE A 419 4.66 0.13 -10.90
C ILE A 419 4.62 -0.09 -9.39
N GLU A 420 5.80 -0.13 -8.74
CA GLU A 420 5.94 -0.41 -7.31
C GLU A 420 5.68 0.83 -6.43
N LYS A 421 4.60 1.57 -6.74
CA LYS A 421 4.16 2.75 -6.00
C LYS A 421 3.29 2.38 -4.80
N GLN A 422 3.42 3.12 -3.71
CA GLN A 422 2.62 2.97 -2.48
C GLN A 422 1.76 4.20 -2.14
N ALA A 423 2.02 5.31 -2.83
CA ALA A 423 1.26 6.55 -2.78
C ALA A 423 1.42 7.25 -4.13
N LEU A 424 0.56 8.21 -4.41
CA LEU A 424 0.62 9.07 -5.60
C LEU A 424 1.20 10.42 -5.24
N ALA A 425 2.04 10.95 -6.11
CA ALA A 425 2.61 12.29 -6.01
C ALA A 425 2.35 13.05 -7.32
N PHE A 426 2.02 14.33 -7.18
CA PHE A 426 1.74 15.24 -8.28
C PHE A 426 2.42 16.58 -8.01
N ARG A 427 3.47 16.89 -8.78
CA ARG A 427 4.14 18.20 -8.71
C ARG A 427 3.43 19.16 -9.64
N LEU A 428 2.84 20.21 -9.09
CA LEU A 428 1.97 21.16 -9.77
C LEU A 428 2.69 22.48 -10.05
N ASP A 429 2.34 23.12 -11.17
CA ASP A 429 2.65 24.53 -11.43
C ASP A 429 1.74 25.42 -10.57
N PRO A 430 2.27 26.23 -9.62
CA PRO A 430 1.47 27.14 -8.80
C PRO A 430 0.59 28.13 -9.58
N ALA A 431 0.82 28.33 -10.88
CA ALA A 431 -0.02 29.13 -11.75
C ALA A 431 -1.51 28.70 -11.75
N TYR A 432 -1.82 27.45 -11.41
CA TYR A 432 -3.20 26.96 -11.34
C TYR A 432 -4.06 27.75 -10.35
N LEU A 433 -3.47 28.23 -9.23
CA LEU A 433 -4.17 28.99 -8.20
C LEU A 433 -4.79 30.28 -8.74
N ARG A 434 -4.12 30.94 -9.70
CA ARG A 434 -4.64 32.15 -10.33
C ARG A 434 -5.85 31.87 -11.23
N GLN A 435 -5.94 30.66 -11.79
CA GLN A 435 -7.04 30.23 -12.66
C GLN A 435 -8.21 29.62 -11.89
N LEU A 436 -7.98 29.22 -10.64
CA LEU A 436 -8.97 28.60 -9.76
C LEU A 436 -10.12 29.57 -9.44
N GLY A 437 -9.79 30.81 -9.13
CA GLY A 437 -10.75 31.86 -8.79
C GLY A 437 -10.28 32.65 -7.57
N LYS A 438 -10.59 33.95 -7.51
CA LYS A 438 -10.17 34.82 -6.38
C LYS A 438 -10.84 34.40 -5.08
N GLU A 439 -12.07 33.92 -5.18
CA GLU A 439 -12.88 33.41 -4.09
C GLU A 439 -12.27 32.19 -3.39
N PHE A 440 -11.41 31.42 -4.07
CA PHE A 440 -10.74 30.23 -3.52
C PHE A 440 -9.31 30.50 -3.04
N ILE A 441 -8.80 31.71 -3.21
CA ILE A 441 -7.43 32.08 -2.78
C ILE A 441 -7.40 33.29 -1.84
N ALA A 442 -8.56 33.80 -1.44
CA ALA A 442 -8.66 35.02 -0.63
C ALA A 442 -8.21 34.82 0.83
N ASP A 443 -8.19 33.59 1.32
CA ASP A 443 -7.88 33.20 2.71
C ASP A 443 -6.46 32.62 2.90
N ILE A 444 -5.65 32.62 1.83
CA ILE A 444 -4.24 32.19 1.82
C ILE A 444 -3.30 33.39 1.54
N PRO A 445 -2.01 33.31 1.91
CA PRO A 445 -1.05 34.39 1.66
C PRO A 445 -0.90 34.78 0.18
N GLU A 446 -0.79 36.09 -0.10
CA GLU A 446 -0.70 36.63 -1.47
C GLU A 446 0.56 36.21 -2.23
N THR A 447 1.67 35.98 -1.52
CA THR A 447 2.92 35.52 -2.13
C THR A 447 2.70 34.13 -2.73
N PRO A 448 2.86 33.95 -4.05
CA PRO A 448 2.71 32.62 -4.66
C PRO A 448 3.88 31.72 -4.26
N PRO A 449 3.66 30.42 -4.05
CA PRO A 449 4.75 29.50 -3.81
C PRO A 449 5.52 29.24 -5.11
N PHE A 450 6.74 28.74 -4.96
CA PHE A 450 7.56 28.26 -6.08
C PHE A 450 7.11 26.87 -6.53
N ARG A 451 6.74 26.01 -5.58
CA ARG A 451 6.36 24.62 -5.82
C ARG A 451 5.19 24.21 -4.93
N ILE A 452 4.25 23.49 -5.54
CA ILE A 452 3.21 22.73 -4.84
C ILE A 452 3.34 21.27 -5.25
N THR A 453 3.35 20.37 -4.28
CA THR A 453 3.32 18.93 -4.53
C THR A 453 2.19 18.33 -3.72
N PHE A 454 1.19 17.81 -4.42
CA PHE A 454 0.07 17.10 -3.81
C PHE A 454 0.43 15.62 -3.70
N PHE A 455 0.06 15.02 -2.56
CA PHE A 455 0.21 13.60 -2.34
C PHE A 455 -1.11 12.96 -1.94
N PHE A 456 -1.33 11.75 -2.42
CA PHE A 456 -2.50 10.94 -2.11
C PHE A 456 -2.07 9.52 -1.76
N SER A 457 -2.67 8.94 -0.73
CA SER A 457 -2.45 7.56 -0.30
C SER A 457 -3.77 6.92 0.13
N ARG A 458 -3.75 5.61 0.39
CA ARG A 458 -4.92 4.86 0.89
C ARG A 458 -5.53 5.45 2.16
N PHE A 459 -4.71 6.04 3.03
CA PHE A 459 -5.10 6.48 4.37
C PHE A 459 -5.10 8.00 4.54
N GLY A 460 -4.92 8.77 3.47
CA GLY A 460 -4.85 10.22 3.62
C GLY A 460 -4.12 10.92 2.49
N ALA A 461 -4.16 12.26 2.55
CA ALA A 461 -3.64 13.14 1.52
C ALA A 461 -3.06 14.42 2.14
N GLY A 462 -2.34 15.19 1.33
CA GLY A 462 -1.87 16.51 1.73
C GLY A 462 -0.81 17.04 0.79
N TYR A 463 0.01 17.97 1.28
CA TYR A 463 0.83 18.82 0.43
C TYR A 463 2.23 19.00 0.97
N HIS A 464 3.18 19.17 0.05
CA HIS A 464 4.40 19.92 0.28
C HIS A 464 4.36 21.22 -0.51
N ILE A 465 4.58 22.35 0.16
CA ILE A 465 4.66 23.68 -0.47
C ILE A 465 6.02 24.29 -0.16
N GLY A 466 6.69 24.80 -1.18
CA GLY A 466 7.99 25.49 -1.05
C GLY A 466 8.00 26.84 -1.76
N PHE A 467 8.67 27.82 -1.17
CA PHE A 467 8.78 29.20 -1.67
C PHE A 467 10.10 29.51 -2.40
N SER A 468 10.99 28.54 -2.52
CA SER A 468 12.22 28.66 -3.31
C SER A 468 12.55 27.33 -3.99
N ASP A 469 13.48 27.39 -4.94
CA ASP A 469 14.15 26.24 -5.55
C ASP A 469 14.73 25.29 -4.50
N ILE A 470 15.63 25.79 -3.66
CA ILE A 470 16.17 25.13 -2.47
C ILE A 470 15.30 25.53 -1.28
N ALA A 471 14.53 24.60 -0.73
CA ALA A 471 13.61 24.91 0.35
C ALA A 471 13.69 23.89 1.49
N ARG A 472 13.55 24.40 2.72
CA ARG A 472 13.60 23.62 3.95
C ARG A 472 12.35 23.81 4.81
N GLY A 473 11.82 22.71 5.34
CA GLY A 473 10.54 22.72 6.05
C GLY A 473 10.23 21.48 6.86
N GLY A 474 9.44 21.63 7.93
CA GLY A 474 8.95 20.50 8.73
C GLY A 474 7.87 19.67 8.04
N TRP A 475 7.82 18.36 8.30
CA TRP A 475 6.76 17.44 7.92
C TRP A 475 5.86 17.11 9.12
N ARG A 476 4.64 17.65 9.09
CA ARG A 476 3.57 17.41 10.05
C ARG A 476 2.61 16.34 9.55
N THR A 477 2.14 15.46 10.42
CA THR A 477 0.99 14.59 10.11
C THR A 477 -0.12 14.84 11.12
N VAL A 478 -1.28 15.29 10.66
CA VAL A 478 -2.49 15.50 11.47
C VAL A 478 -3.25 14.18 11.50
N ILE A 479 -3.42 13.60 12.69
CA ILE A 479 -4.12 12.31 12.85
C ILE A 479 -5.58 12.60 13.17
N ALA A 480 -6.46 12.30 12.22
CA ALA A 480 -7.90 12.41 12.39
C ALA A 480 -8.48 11.09 12.94
N ARG A 481 -9.06 11.14 14.14
CA ARG A 481 -9.56 9.95 14.85
C ARG A 481 -11.08 9.80 14.78
N SER A 482 -11.76 10.73 14.10
CA SER A 482 -13.17 10.67 13.80
C SER A 482 -13.41 11.19 12.37
N ALA A 483 -14.56 10.84 11.80
CA ALA A 483 -14.94 11.31 10.46
C ALA A 483 -15.02 12.85 10.42
N ASP A 484 -15.54 13.48 11.46
CA ASP A 484 -15.64 14.94 11.57
C ASP A 484 -14.26 15.60 11.65
N ASP A 485 -13.33 15.01 12.41
CA ASP A 485 -11.93 15.47 12.47
C ASP A 485 -11.26 15.36 11.11
N TYR A 486 -11.53 14.27 10.38
CA TYR A 486 -10.95 14.04 9.05
C TYR A 486 -11.47 15.06 8.06
N ILE A 487 -12.80 15.27 8.00
CA ILE A 487 -13.43 16.24 7.10
C ILE A 487 -12.91 17.65 7.40
N THR A 488 -12.84 18.04 8.68
CA THR A 488 -12.38 19.38 9.08
C THR A 488 -10.90 19.59 8.76
N SER A 489 -10.05 18.60 9.07
CA SER A 489 -8.62 18.66 8.81
C SER A 489 -8.35 18.66 7.30
N ALA A 490 -8.98 17.78 6.53
CA ALA A 490 -8.82 17.71 5.08
C ALA A 490 -9.32 18.99 4.40
N SER A 491 -10.43 19.58 4.86
CA SER A 491 -10.94 20.83 4.32
C SER A 491 -10.00 22.01 4.52
N THR A 492 -9.11 21.98 5.53
CA THR A 492 -8.23 23.10 5.86
C THR A 492 -6.74 22.85 5.58
N ILE A 493 -6.35 21.61 5.25
CA ILE A 493 -4.93 21.19 5.13
C ILE A 493 -4.15 22.01 4.10
N PHE A 494 -4.75 22.34 2.95
CA PHE A 494 -4.05 23.11 1.91
C PHE A 494 -3.66 24.50 2.43
N ARG A 495 -4.63 25.21 3.04
CA ARG A 495 -4.41 26.51 3.67
C ARG A 495 -3.38 26.42 4.79
N GLU A 496 -3.48 25.42 5.67
CA GLU A 496 -2.53 25.25 6.78
C GLU A 496 -1.10 25.10 6.25
N VAL A 497 -0.86 24.19 5.30
CA VAL A 497 0.46 23.95 4.72
C VAL A 497 0.99 25.23 4.08
N TYR A 498 0.15 25.97 3.36
CA TYR A 498 0.55 27.19 2.68
C TYR A 498 0.99 28.27 3.69
N VAL A 499 0.17 28.53 4.71
CA VAL A 499 0.46 29.53 5.75
C VAL A 499 1.74 29.17 6.51
N LEU A 500 1.91 27.89 6.87
CA LEU A 500 3.11 27.42 7.56
C LEU A 500 4.36 27.52 6.68
N ALA A 501 4.28 27.16 5.40
CA ALA A 501 5.39 27.28 4.46
C ALA A 501 5.79 28.75 4.24
N ASN A 502 4.82 29.65 4.12
CA ASN A 502 5.07 31.07 3.97
C ASN A 502 5.72 31.66 5.23
N THR A 503 5.22 31.31 6.42
CA THR A 503 5.83 31.71 7.69
C THR A 503 7.26 31.20 7.81
N GLN A 504 7.51 29.94 7.39
CA GLN A 504 8.85 29.38 7.35
C GLN A 504 9.76 30.12 6.37
N HIS A 505 9.23 30.63 5.27
CA HIS A 505 10.01 31.40 4.29
C HIS A 505 10.44 32.76 4.85
N LEU A 506 9.53 33.46 5.55
CA LEU A 506 9.86 34.71 6.25
C LEU A 506 10.89 34.49 7.36
N LYS A 507 10.84 33.33 8.03
CA LYS A 507 11.82 32.92 9.04
C LYS A 507 13.21 32.63 8.45
N ASN A 508 13.26 32.04 7.26
CA ASN A 508 14.51 31.66 6.60
C ASN A 508 15.20 32.80 5.82
N LYS A 509 14.74 34.05 5.97
CA LYS A 509 15.28 35.22 5.23
C LYS A 509 16.80 35.44 5.36
N ASP A 510 17.41 34.92 6.43
CA ASP A 510 18.83 35.11 6.75
C ASP A 510 19.70 33.87 6.44
N ILE A 511 19.12 32.82 5.84
CA ILE A 511 19.82 31.60 5.38
C ILE A 511 19.64 31.40 3.86
N TYR A 512 20.38 30.47 3.26
CA TYR A 512 20.36 30.29 1.79
C TYR A 512 19.11 29.55 1.31
N GLU A 513 18.46 28.78 2.17
CA GLU A 513 17.26 28.01 1.87
C GLU A 513 15.99 28.86 1.99
N GLY A 514 15.09 28.75 1.01
CA GLY A 514 13.72 29.22 1.18
C GLY A 514 12.93 28.40 2.20
N GLY A 515 11.71 28.84 2.51
CA GLY A 515 10.83 28.10 3.41
C GLY A 515 9.98 27.09 2.67
N SER A 516 9.80 25.92 3.29
CA SER A 516 8.79 24.96 2.89
C SER A 516 8.03 24.40 4.09
N LYS A 517 6.98 23.64 3.79
CA LYS A 517 6.29 22.79 4.76
C LYS A 517 5.70 21.59 4.03
N MET A 518 5.72 20.44 4.68
CA MET A 518 4.90 19.30 4.31
C MET A 518 3.86 19.06 5.42
N ALA A 519 2.59 18.94 5.07
CA ALA A 519 1.59 18.44 6.01
C ALA A 519 0.59 17.51 5.32
N LEU A 520 0.24 16.45 6.04
CA LEU A 520 -0.69 15.41 5.59
C LEU A 520 -1.76 15.21 6.66
N VAL A 521 -2.97 14.86 6.22
CA VAL A 521 -4.00 14.33 7.10
C VAL A 521 -3.96 12.80 7.01
N LEU A 522 -3.99 12.13 8.15
CA LEU A 522 -4.16 10.68 8.29
C LEU A 522 -5.60 10.40 8.73
N ASP A 523 -6.32 9.60 7.95
CA ASP A 523 -7.59 9.01 8.35
C ASP A 523 -7.36 7.78 9.23
N ALA A 524 -7.71 7.92 10.50
CA ALA A 524 -7.73 6.87 11.51
C ALA A 524 -9.13 6.78 12.15
N SER A 525 -10.17 7.25 11.46
CA SER A 525 -11.53 7.36 11.99
C SER A 525 -12.25 6.01 12.16
N ASP A 526 -11.82 5.00 11.43
CA ASP A 526 -12.28 3.61 11.45
C ASP A 526 -11.49 2.74 12.46
N LEU A 527 -10.50 3.28 13.17
CA LEU A 527 -9.72 2.51 14.14
C LEU A 527 -10.35 2.59 15.55
N ASP A 528 -10.56 1.43 16.17
CA ASP A 528 -11.18 1.33 17.50
C ASP A 528 -10.36 1.97 18.64
N GLN A 529 -9.04 2.03 18.51
CA GLN A 529 -8.12 2.47 19.58
C GLN A 529 -7.20 3.60 19.13
N ALA A 530 -7.48 4.80 19.64
CA ALA A 530 -6.62 5.97 19.52
C ALA A 530 -5.22 5.70 20.12
N GLY A 531 -4.17 6.01 19.36
CA GLY A 531 -2.78 5.85 19.79
C GLY A 531 -2.27 4.40 19.89
N GLY A 532 -3.03 3.42 19.38
CA GLY A 532 -2.67 2.01 19.40
C GLY A 532 -1.62 1.58 18.35
N GLU A 533 -1.32 0.28 18.33
CA GLU A 533 -0.40 -0.34 17.35
C GLU A 533 -0.91 -0.16 15.90
N ALA A 534 -2.22 -0.22 15.68
CA ALA A 534 -2.84 -0.02 14.37
C ALA A 534 -2.69 1.42 13.86
N GLU A 535 -2.91 2.43 14.72
CA GLU A 535 -2.71 3.86 14.38
C GLU A 535 -1.24 4.10 13.98
N ASN A 536 -0.28 3.56 14.75
CA ASN A 536 1.14 3.65 14.44
C ASN A 536 1.51 2.96 13.12
N CYS A 537 0.98 1.75 12.88
CA CYS A 537 1.17 1.07 11.60
C CYS A 537 0.65 1.94 10.46
N ARG A 538 -0.55 2.51 10.58
CA ARG A 538 -1.14 3.33 9.52
C ARG A 538 -0.37 4.63 9.29
N LEU A 539 0.04 5.31 10.36
CA LEU A 539 0.92 6.48 10.31
C LEU A 539 2.22 6.17 9.57
N TYR A 540 2.88 5.06 9.90
CA TYR A 540 4.09 4.63 9.21
C TYR A 540 3.86 4.25 7.76
N LYS A 541 2.72 3.63 7.43
CA LYS A 541 2.36 3.32 6.05
C LYS A 541 2.18 4.59 5.22
N LEU A 542 1.47 5.58 5.76
CA LEU A 542 1.30 6.89 5.14
C LEU A 542 2.66 7.55 4.91
N GLN A 543 3.45 7.77 5.97
CA GLN A 543 4.73 8.48 5.88
C GLN A 543 5.72 7.77 4.95
N TYR A 544 5.86 6.46 5.07
CA TYR A 544 6.80 5.71 4.23
C TYR A 544 6.35 5.64 2.76
N GLY A 545 5.05 5.52 2.51
CA GLY A 545 4.48 5.57 1.16
C GLY A 545 4.71 6.92 0.49
N ILE A 546 4.46 8.01 1.22
CA ILE A 546 4.65 9.39 0.73
C ILE A 546 6.13 9.68 0.49
N ALA A 547 7.03 9.21 1.37
CA ALA A 547 8.47 9.34 1.15
C ALA A 547 8.93 8.62 -0.13
N ASN A 548 8.39 7.44 -0.43
CA ASN A 548 8.66 6.75 -1.70
C ASN A 548 8.10 7.52 -2.90
N ALA A 549 6.85 7.98 -2.84
CA ALA A 549 6.22 8.74 -3.92
C ALA A 549 6.92 10.08 -4.19
N PHE A 550 7.40 10.74 -3.14
CA PHE A 550 8.28 11.90 -3.23
C PHE A 550 9.56 11.54 -4.00
N LEU A 551 10.26 10.48 -3.58
CA LEU A 551 11.50 10.04 -4.21
C LEU A 551 11.30 9.51 -5.64
N ASP A 552 10.10 9.08 -6.01
CA ASP A 552 9.80 8.70 -7.39
C ASP A 552 9.95 9.90 -8.34
N ILE A 553 9.45 11.09 -7.96
CA ILE A 553 9.40 12.27 -8.84
C ILE A 553 10.56 13.27 -8.66
N PHE A 554 11.30 13.19 -7.55
CA PHE A 554 12.40 14.11 -7.23
C PHE A 554 13.79 13.51 -7.37
N ILE A 555 13.92 12.21 -7.66
CA ILE A 555 15.20 11.64 -8.07
C ILE A 555 15.37 11.87 -9.58
N THR A 556 16.35 12.69 -9.91
CA THR A 556 16.62 13.15 -11.27
C THR A 556 18.02 12.74 -11.75
N GLU A 557 18.19 12.65 -13.06
CA GLU A 557 19.48 12.55 -13.75
C GLU A 557 19.53 13.67 -14.80
N ASN A 558 20.46 14.61 -14.63
CA ASN A 558 20.58 15.81 -15.48
C ASN A 558 19.27 16.63 -15.57
N GLY A 559 18.63 16.90 -14.43
CA GLY A 559 17.38 17.68 -14.38
C GLY A 559 16.12 16.94 -14.80
N ARG A 560 16.18 15.66 -15.20
CA ARG A 560 14.99 14.89 -15.59
C ARG A 560 14.73 13.75 -14.62
N ALA A 561 13.47 13.45 -14.32
CA ALA A 561 13.10 12.29 -13.52
C ALA A 561 13.82 11.01 -14.01
N ARG A 562 14.48 10.29 -13.08
CA ARG A 562 15.28 9.10 -13.40
C ARG A 562 14.43 7.95 -13.94
N ASP A 563 13.23 7.79 -13.41
CA ASP A 563 12.32 6.73 -13.87
C ASP A 563 11.70 7.11 -15.21
N ARG A 564 11.97 6.30 -16.24
CA ARG A 564 11.47 6.52 -17.61
C ARG A 564 9.94 6.50 -17.72
N ARG A 565 9.26 5.97 -16.71
CA ARG A 565 7.80 5.95 -16.64
C ARG A 565 7.21 7.31 -16.25
N ILE A 566 8.04 8.26 -15.84
CA ILE A 566 7.62 9.61 -15.43
C ILE A 566 7.85 10.56 -16.60
N VAL A 567 6.76 11.17 -17.09
CA VAL A 567 6.84 12.30 -18.02
C VAL A 567 7.13 13.57 -17.22
N ASP A 568 8.28 14.17 -17.46
CA ASP A 568 8.78 15.34 -16.75
C ASP A 568 8.69 16.61 -17.59
N TYR A 569 7.70 17.45 -17.28
CA TYR A 569 7.52 18.76 -17.92
C TYR A 569 8.29 19.89 -17.23
N TYR A 570 8.93 19.63 -16.09
CA TYR A 570 9.72 20.63 -15.39
C TYR A 570 11.14 20.72 -15.92
N GLY A 571 11.83 19.57 -15.97
CA GLY A 571 13.17 19.47 -16.53
C GLY A 571 14.27 20.17 -15.73
N ASP A 572 14.18 20.22 -14.40
CA ASP A 572 15.27 20.67 -13.52
C ASP A 572 15.36 19.86 -12.22
N ASP A 573 16.52 19.95 -11.55
CA ASP A 573 16.78 19.33 -10.25
C ASP A 573 16.12 20.13 -9.12
N GLU A 574 15.52 19.44 -8.15
CA GLU A 574 14.81 20.07 -7.03
C GLU A 574 15.33 19.54 -5.69
N PRO A 575 16.35 20.18 -5.09
CA PRO A 575 16.83 19.83 -3.76
C PRO A 575 15.86 20.35 -2.68
N ILE A 576 15.28 19.43 -1.91
CA ILE A 576 14.27 19.71 -0.89
C ILE A 576 14.73 19.07 0.41
N GLU A 577 14.76 19.89 1.45
CA GLU A 577 15.07 19.45 2.80
C GLU A 577 13.79 19.36 3.64
N ILE A 578 13.60 18.19 4.25
CA ILE A 578 12.49 17.91 5.14
C ILE A 578 13.03 17.84 6.59
N GLY A 579 12.30 18.41 7.52
CA GLY A 579 12.52 18.26 8.96
C GLY A 579 11.38 17.50 9.62
N PRO A 580 11.60 16.83 10.75
CA PRO A 580 10.50 16.34 11.57
C PRO A 580 9.65 17.48 12.12
N ASP A 581 8.35 17.24 12.19
CA ASP A 581 7.38 18.02 12.95
C ASP A 581 6.48 17.04 13.75
N GLU A 582 5.29 17.46 14.15
CA GLU A 582 4.31 16.64 14.86
C GLU A 582 4.08 15.27 14.19
N ASN A 583 4.06 14.23 15.03
CA ASN A 583 3.86 12.82 14.67
C ASN A 583 4.95 12.24 13.75
N MET A 584 6.18 12.78 13.80
CA MET A 584 7.36 12.21 13.13
C MET A 584 8.30 11.49 14.13
N HIS A 585 8.18 10.17 14.22
CA HIS A 585 9.00 9.34 15.11
C HIS A 585 10.45 9.19 14.61
N ASP A 586 11.41 9.09 15.54
CA ASP A 586 12.84 9.00 15.19
C ASP A 586 13.19 7.80 14.30
N GLY A 587 12.49 6.66 14.48
CA GLY A 587 12.66 5.51 13.60
C GLY A 587 12.29 5.81 12.13
N MET A 588 11.26 6.63 11.90
CA MET A 588 10.86 7.06 10.57
C MET A 588 11.85 8.07 9.97
N ILE A 589 12.40 8.98 10.79
CA ILE A 589 13.45 9.92 10.37
C ILE A 589 14.64 9.15 9.78
N GLU A 590 15.13 8.13 10.49
CA GLU A 590 16.23 7.28 10.03
C GLU A 590 15.85 6.46 8.79
N ALA A 591 14.60 5.96 8.73
CA ALA A 591 14.11 5.21 7.59
C ALA A 591 14.09 6.06 6.31
N ILE A 592 13.59 7.30 6.37
CA ILE A 592 13.55 8.24 5.24
C ILE A 592 14.98 8.60 4.78
N ALA A 593 15.88 8.90 5.71
CA ALA A 593 17.27 9.22 5.38
C ALA A 593 17.99 8.04 4.70
N SER A 594 17.80 6.83 5.22
CA SER A 594 18.35 5.61 4.63
C SER A 594 17.78 5.31 3.25
N LEU A 595 16.46 5.46 3.09
CA LEU A 595 15.76 5.28 1.82
C LEU A 595 16.28 6.25 0.75
N SER A 596 16.43 7.52 1.09
CA SER A 596 16.95 8.56 0.20
C SER A 596 18.37 8.27 -0.28
N ARG A 597 19.28 7.91 0.62
CA ARG A 597 20.65 7.49 0.26
C ARG A 597 20.63 6.28 -0.68
N LYS A 598 19.83 5.26 -0.34
CA LYS A 598 19.74 4.02 -1.12
C LYS A 598 19.20 4.26 -2.52
N ARG A 599 18.19 5.12 -2.64
CA ARG A 599 17.58 5.46 -3.92
C ARG A 599 18.39 6.49 -4.71
N GLY A 600 19.37 7.16 -4.11
CA GLY A 600 20.27 8.09 -4.79
C GLY A 600 19.67 9.47 -5.01
N TYR A 601 18.93 10.00 -4.04
CA TYR A 601 18.49 11.40 -4.07
C TYR A 601 19.68 12.35 -3.96
N ILE A 602 19.57 13.55 -4.57
CA ILE A 602 20.67 14.51 -4.70
C ILE A 602 21.29 14.91 -3.36
N LEU A 603 20.46 15.04 -2.31
CA LEU A 603 20.93 15.37 -0.95
C LEU A 603 21.37 14.15 -0.14
N GLY A 604 21.18 12.93 -0.65
CA GLY A 604 21.45 11.69 0.08
C GLY A 604 20.73 11.66 1.44
N VAL A 605 21.48 11.45 2.53
CA VAL A 605 20.92 11.50 3.89
C VAL A 605 20.50 12.92 4.33
N GLY A 606 20.87 13.96 3.57
CA GLY A 606 20.50 15.36 3.78
C GLY A 606 19.02 15.67 3.54
N ILE A 607 18.27 14.77 2.89
CA ILE A 607 16.81 14.93 2.71
C ILE A 607 16.08 15.18 4.04
N MET A 608 16.57 14.61 5.15
CA MET A 608 15.91 14.66 6.44
C MET A 608 16.87 15.17 7.51
N SER A 609 16.45 16.20 8.26
CA SER A 609 17.18 16.72 9.41
C SER A 609 16.83 15.96 10.72
N SER A 610 17.57 16.20 11.81
CA SER A 610 17.38 15.54 13.12
C SER A 610 17.57 14.01 13.15
N LYS A 611 18.32 13.49 12.19
CA LYS A 611 18.93 12.15 12.24
C LYS A 611 20.07 12.10 13.26
N ARG A 612 20.41 10.89 13.72
CA ARG A 612 21.53 10.63 14.63
C ARG A 612 22.89 10.97 14.04
N PHE A 613 23.05 10.85 12.72
CA PHE A 613 24.29 11.18 12.03
C PHE A 613 24.26 12.61 11.48
N GLY A 614 25.26 13.43 11.83
CA GLY A 614 25.30 14.86 11.50
C GLY A 614 24.92 15.72 12.70
N ILE A 615 24.52 16.97 12.46
CA ILE A 615 24.09 17.89 13.54
C ILE A 615 22.61 17.65 13.83
N ASN A 616 22.32 17.05 14.98
CA ASN A 616 20.95 16.82 15.43
C ASN A 616 20.33 18.13 15.94
N HIS A 617 19.36 18.70 15.22
CA HIS A 617 18.76 19.97 15.63
C HIS A 617 17.89 19.81 16.89
N LYS A 618 17.33 18.63 17.16
CA LYS A 618 16.59 18.36 18.42
C LYS A 618 17.50 18.34 19.64
N GLU A 619 18.81 18.17 19.45
CA GLU A 619 19.80 18.15 20.54
C GLU A 619 20.54 19.50 20.65
N TYR A 620 20.99 20.05 19.52
CA TYR A 620 21.88 21.21 19.49
C TYR A 620 21.20 22.51 19.05
N GLY A 621 20.06 22.44 18.36
CA GLY A 621 19.41 23.58 17.70
C GLY A 621 17.97 23.79 18.15
N VAL A 622 17.65 23.44 19.40
CA VAL A 622 16.29 23.48 19.93
C VAL A 622 15.77 24.91 19.96
N THR A 623 14.53 25.11 19.52
CA THR A 623 13.85 26.43 19.47
C THR A 623 13.93 27.18 20.80
N SER A 624 13.86 26.46 21.93
CA SER A 624 13.94 27.06 23.27
C SER A 624 15.27 27.75 23.53
N ILE A 625 16.40 27.21 23.05
CA ILE A 625 17.72 27.85 23.20
C ILE A 625 17.73 29.19 22.46
N GLY A 626 17.17 29.23 21.24
CA GLY A 626 17.05 30.46 20.47
C GLY A 626 16.13 31.49 21.13
N VAL A 627 15.00 31.07 21.69
CA VAL A 627 14.07 31.95 22.43
C VAL A 627 14.73 32.52 23.68
N VAL A 628 15.45 31.69 24.44
CA VAL A 628 16.20 32.14 25.62
C VAL A 628 17.29 33.13 25.22
N ALA A 629 18.08 32.84 24.18
CA ALA A 629 19.10 33.77 23.70
C ALA A 629 18.49 35.11 23.22
N PHE A 630 17.38 35.06 22.50
CA PHE A 630 16.64 36.25 22.08
C PHE A 630 16.15 37.06 23.29
N ALA A 631 15.59 36.39 24.30
CA ALA A 631 15.14 37.03 25.53
C ALA A 631 16.31 37.64 26.31
N GLU A 632 17.43 36.93 26.45
CA GLU A 632 18.65 37.42 27.11
C GLU A 632 19.17 38.70 26.44
N ILE A 633 19.29 38.71 25.11
CA ILE A 633 19.76 39.89 24.36
C ILE A 633 18.75 41.03 24.47
N THR A 634 17.47 40.76 24.26
CA THR A 634 16.41 41.80 24.29
C THR A 634 16.31 42.42 25.68
N MET A 635 16.38 41.63 26.75
CA MET A 635 16.27 42.15 28.11
C MET A 635 17.50 42.95 28.51
N ALA A 636 18.70 42.51 28.10
CA ALA A 636 19.93 43.26 28.32
C ALA A 636 19.93 44.59 27.54
N GLU A 637 19.57 44.58 26.26
CA GLU A 637 19.66 45.77 25.39
C GLU A 637 18.51 46.76 25.58
N VAL A 638 17.28 46.29 25.74
CA VAL A 638 16.08 47.15 25.78
C VAL A 638 15.74 47.57 27.21
N ALA A 639 15.86 46.65 28.18
CA ALA A 639 15.46 46.91 29.56
C ALA A 639 16.66 47.14 30.50
N GLY A 640 17.89 46.87 30.05
CA GLY A 640 19.08 46.93 30.90
C GLY A 640 19.11 45.86 32.00
N ILE A 641 18.39 44.74 31.81
CA ILE A 641 18.24 43.66 32.78
C ILE A 641 19.11 42.47 32.34
N ASP A 642 20.06 42.05 33.17
CA ASP A 642 20.77 40.79 32.99
C ASP A 642 19.89 39.64 33.51
N LEU A 643 19.31 38.88 32.57
CA LEU A 643 18.41 37.76 32.86
C LEU A 643 18.99 36.72 33.83
N ARG A 644 20.32 36.63 33.97
CA ARG A 644 21.01 35.65 34.82
C ARG A 644 21.35 36.18 36.20
N ARG A 645 21.22 37.48 36.44
CA ARG A 645 21.67 38.15 37.68
C ARG A 645 20.60 39.02 38.32
N ASP A 646 19.82 39.72 37.52
CA ASP A 646 18.90 40.74 38.00
C ASP A 646 17.50 40.13 38.23
N PRO A 647 16.81 40.53 39.32
CA PRO A 647 15.45 40.09 39.56
C PRO A 647 14.47 40.79 38.60
N PHE A 648 13.62 40.02 37.96
CA PHE A 648 12.51 40.53 37.15
C PHE A 648 11.26 39.64 37.33
N SER A 649 10.09 40.14 36.92
CA SER A 649 8.82 39.40 36.99
C SER A 649 8.16 39.31 35.62
N LEU A 650 7.56 38.16 35.34
CA LEU A 650 6.68 37.94 34.19
C LEU A 650 5.24 38.19 34.66
N LYS A 651 4.44 38.88 33.85
CA LYS A 651 3.02 39.12 34.11
C LYS A 651 2.13 38.12 33.41
#